data_AF-A0A2D6PXW6-F1
#
_entry.id   AF-A0A2D6PXW6-F1
#
_cell.length_a   1.000
_cell.length_b   1.000
_cell.length_c   1.000
_cell.angle_alpha   90.00
_cell.angle_beta   90.00
_cell.angle_gamma   90.00
#
_symmetry.space_group_name_H-M   'P 1'
#
loop_
_entity.id
_entity.type
_entity.pdbx_description
1 polymer ?
#
loop_
_entity_poly.entity_id
_entity_poly.type
_entity_poly.pdbx_seq_one_letter_code
_entity_poly.pdbx_strand_id
1 'polypeptide(L)'
;MTAQARLDRYGAGRVTMTERRESEANIVPDIDRPVRLKREAAVAGLFALMCVGTLIIDCVFSVPQVVVLGEAGVARHKRLVQSRLIDGTRARLIDEYLKETSRVRLAVTGPWACALLVLGETSRPEVIQGSDGWLFLRARTTRRDGLTEDGIAYLASVVSSVHRLLALQGTRLVVMPVPPKGIVYPQHLPADVDAQTRDYYVSFVGHLRDRGVPVIDVLREMERHAGIQLFCRTDTHWSFDGARIAAEAVARTTRKWIPPEARATVLETAPDEVDTGDLFRLLGLPTSELHYGLARWVLERADRLHYLPRIGVIRREGRAIPETPETSCRLHGSSFSNASGFADYLAHFTNSAIRIHSQRGVGFVDGLLSIVGGAAPTSEPTTVVWEFPWFPAPVNKPTYRPLGEVFTSLAPTSGTPLDPLGPMARFPTSDSLRPGQHRLYERGSSARLIDGGFFHCGDGSVFVRLTGTVTGGDVLVSTRAGSDAIDRTWRRGQGSAVVPLVASAGTCENEVRVRSHGGRPVLELLAIDLVANLVLANRAEVRVSAPEVTGNGWRQSVRLSAPPGVRERDALAIALDYRWPGRRSLIVHVTTPEVASSPMTWNVGELRADARGLITVGRFAGAQSLHVELRGEGPPPEGTSRIELLSAPR
;
A
#
# COMPACT_ATOMS: atom_id res chain seq x y z
N MET A 1 56.89 1.49 30.30
CA MET A 1 58.31 1.18 30.59
C MET A 1 58.91 0.79 29.26
N THR A 2 59.87 1.45 28.62
CA THR A 2 60.95 2.38 29.03
C THR A 2 61.37 3.05 27.70
N ALA A 3 61.23 4.37 27.51
CA ALA A 3 62.18 5.41 27.92
C ALA A 3 63.63 5.22 27.36
N GLN A 4 63.97 6.05 26.38
CA GLN A 4 64.91 7.17 26.58
C GLN A 4 66.41 6.83 26.78
N ALA A 5 67.25 7.24 25.83
CA ALA A 5 68.34 8.22 26.03
C ALA A 5 69.47 8.07 24.99
N ARG A 6 69.77 9.17 24.29
CA ARG A 6 71.14 9.67 24.13
C ARG A 6 71.08 11.11 23.63
N LEU A 7 70.95 12.02 24.59
CA LEU A 7 71.49 13.38 24.51
C LEU A 7 72.76 13.37 25.37
N ASP A 8 73.83 13.92 24.82
CA ASP A 8 74.56 15.03 25.44
C ASP A 8 75.88 15.24 24.68
N ARG A 9 76.15 16.49 24.31
CA ARG A 9 77.42 17.15 24.65
C ARG A 9 77.44 18.63 24.23
N TYR A 10 77.53 19.47 25.27
CA TYR A 10 78.22 20.78 25.38
C TYR A 10 77.74 21.94 24.47
N GLY A 11 77.49 23.16 24.95
CA GLY A 11 77.71 23.78 26.26
C GLY A 11 77.77 25.31 26.09
N ALA A 12 77.54 26.03 27.20
CA ALA A 12 77.62 27.49 27.41
C ALA A 12 76.51 28.33 26.74
N GLY A 13 75.80 29.25 27.38
CA GLY A 13 75.92 29.88 28.70
C GLY A 13 75.82 31.41 28.55
N ARG A 14 74.80 32.03 29.18
CA ARG A 14 74.64 33.49 29.49
C ARG A 14 74.42 34.42 28.25
N VAL A 15 73.57 35.46 28.20
CA VAL A 15 72.98 36.43 29.15
C VAL A 15 71.65 36.97 28.57
N THR A 16 70.75 37.42 29.45
CA THR A 16 69.51 38.18 29.24
C THR A 16 69.69 39.60 28.67
N MET A 17 68.94 40.01 27.64
CA MET A 17 68.08 41.22 27.64
C MET A 17 67.41 41.45 26.27
N THR A 18 66.09 41.69 26.32
CA THR A 18 65.25 42.51 25.42
C THR A 18 65.79 42.91 24.04
N GLU A 19 65.12 42.46 22.97
CA GLU A 19 64.51 43.35 21.98
C GLU A 19 63.63 42.59 20.98
N ARG A 20 62.64 43.31 20.46
CA ARG A 20 61.54 42.85 19.63
C ARG A 20 61.87 43.15 18.17
N ARG A 21 62.02 42.14 17.30
CA ARG A 21 61.55 42.17 15.90
C ARG A 21 61.78 40.83 15.16
N GLU A 22 60.66 40.35 14.60
CA GLU A 22 60.50 39.68 13.30
C GLU A 22 61.32 38.41 12.98
N SER A 23 60.63 37.26 12.92
CA SER A 23 61.09 36.10 12.13
C SER A 23 59.91 35.47 11.36
N GLU A 24 59.95 35.73 10.06
CA GLU A 24 59.46 34.98 8.90
C GLU A 24 58.75 33.62 9.14
N ALA A 25 57.47 33.58 8.77
CA ALA A 25 56.77 32.34 8.43
C ALA A 25 56.98 32.04 6.94
N ASN A 26 57.63 30.91 6.64
CA ASN A 26 57.73 30.37 5.29
C ASN A 26 56.33 30.04 4.74
N ILE A 27 55.78 30.93 3.91
CA ILE A 27 54.62 30.67 3.06
C ILE A 27 55.17 30.15 1.74
N VAL A 28 55.05 28.85 1.49
CA VAL A 28 55.19 28.31 0.13
C VAL A 28 53.96 28.79 -0.65
N PRO A 29 54.12 29.59 -1.73
CA PRO A 29 52.98 30.03 -2.51
C PRO A 29 52.36 28.82 -3.23
N ASP A 30 51.05 28.66 -3.10
CA ASP A 30 50.26 27.75 -3.93
C ASP A 30 50.21 28.32 -5.36
N ILE A 31 51.19 27.94 -6.18
CA ILE A 31 51.38 28.41 -7.57
C ILE A 31 50.19 28.01 -8.48
N ASP A 32 49.34 27.06 -8.06
CA ASP A 32 48.20 26.57 -8.83
C ASP A 32 46.88 27.34 -8.62
N ARG A 33 46.79 28.16 -7.55
CA ARG A 33 45.61 28.98 -7.24
C ARG A 33 45.17 29.92 -8.39
N PRO A 34 46.05 30.71 -9.04
CA PRO A 34 45.65 31.63 -10.10
C PRO A 34 45.24 30.92 -11.39
N VAL A 35 45.79 29.73 -11.67
CA VAL A 35 45.41 28.90 -12.82
C VAL A 35 44.03 28.28 -12.60
N ARG A 36 43.74 27.84 -11.37
CA ARG A 36 42.43 27.31 -10.98
C ARG A 36 41.32 28.37 -11.04
N LEU A 37 41.57 29.57 -10.52
CA LEU A 37 40.64 30.72 -10.60
C LEU A 37 40.35 31.14 -12.05
N LYS A 38 41.35 31.15 -12.93
CA LYS A 38 41.16 31.44 -14.36
C LYS A 38 40.32 30.36 -15.07
N ARG A 39 40.52 29.08 -14.72
CA ARG A 39 39.72 27.96 -15.24
C ARG A 39 38.28 28.03 -14.75
N GLU A 40 38.06 28.29 -13.46
CA GLU A 40 36.72 28.42 -12.87
C GLU A 40 35.96 29.61 -13.49
N ALA A 41 36.62 30.76 -13.68
CA ALA A 41 36.04 31.92 -14.36
C ALA A 41 35.73 31.64 -15.84
N ALA A 42 36.60 30.91 -16.55
CA ALA A 42 36.35 30.51 -17.93
C ALA A 42 35.18 29.53 -18.06
N VAL A 43 35.06 28.55 -17.16
CA VAL A 43 33.93 27.62 -17.09
C VAL A 43 32.63 28.35 -16.76
N ALA A 44 32.66 29.27 -15.80
CA ALA A 44 31.50 30.11 -15.45
C ALA A 44 31.09 31.02 -16.62
N GLY A 45 32.05 31.60 -17.34
CA GLY A 45 31.79 32.41 -18.54
C GLY A 45 31.18 31.60 -19.68
N LEU A 46 31.69 30.38 -19.93
CA LEU A 46 31.14 29.46 -20.93
C LEU A 46 29.72 29.02 -20.57
N PHE A 47 29.48 28.69 -19.30
CA PHE A 47 28.15 28.35 -18.81
C PHE A 47 27.17 29.52 -18.97
N ALA A 48 27.58 30.74 -18.62
CA ALA A 48 26.77 31.94 -18.80
C ALA A 48 26.44 32.19 -20.29
N LEU A 49 27.42 32.03 -21.18
CA LEU A 49 27.23 32.16 -22.62
C LEU A 49 26.23 31.13 -23.15
N MET A 50 26.31 29.88 -22.68
CA MET A 50 25.39 28.82 -23.07
C MET A 50 23.95 29.11 -22.58
N CYS A 51 23.80 29.62 -21.36
CA CYS A 51 22.51 30.07 -20.82
C CYS A 51 21.92 31.22 -21.64
N VAL A 52 22.73 32.23 -21.99
CA VAL A 52 22.30 33.36 -22.82
C VAL A 52 21.93 32.91 -24.23
N GLY A 53 22.73 32.06 -24.86
CA GLY A 53 22.43 31.50 -26.17
C GLY A 53 21.14 30.67 -26.17
N THR A 54 20.92 29.87 -25.13
CA THR A 54 19.68 29.11 -24.93
C THR A 54 18.47 30.02 -24.83
N LEU A 55 18.58 31.08 -24.01
CA LEU A 55 17.52 32.08 -23.85
C LEU A 55 17.19 32.78 -25.17
N ILE A 56 18.19 33.14 -25.96
CA ILE A 56 17.99 33.79 -27.27
C ILE A 56 17.23 32.86 -28.22
N ILE A 57 17.66 31.59 -28.33
CA ILE A 57 17.02 30.62 -29.23
C ILE A 57 15.57 30.36 -28.79
N ASP A 58 15.31 30.21 -27.50
CA ASP A 58 13.95 29.96 -26.99
C ASP A 58 13.04 31.19 -27.15
N CYS A 59 13.57 32.41 -27.05
CA CYS A 59 12.81 33.62 -27.34
C CYS A 59 12.46 33.75 -28.83
N VAL A 60 13.38 33.39 -29.73
CA VAL A 60 13.22 33.57 -31.18
C VAL A 60 12.43 32.42 -31.82
N PHE A 61 12.57 31.19 -31.30
CA PHE A 61 12.02 29.98 -31.88
C PHE A 61 11.14 29.18 -30.90
N SER A 62 10.42 29.83 -29.98
CA SER A 62 9.52 29.12 -29.06
C SER A 62 8.51 28.21 -29.78
N VAL A 63 8.22 27.06 -29.18
CA VAL A 63 7.08 26.23 -29.60
C VAL A 63 5.79 26.90 -29.10
N PRO A 64 4.80 27.20 -29.96
CA PRO A 64 3.57 27.84 -29.53
C PRO A 64 2.84 26.97 -28.50
N GLN A 65 2.41 27.58 -27.40
CA GLN A 65 1.72 26.88 -26.32
C GLN A 65 0.37 26.32 -26.78
N VAL A 66 0.03 25.12 -26.32
CA VAL A 66 -1.35 24.65 -26.32
C VAL A 66 -2.13 25.48 -25.30
N VAL A 67 -3.11 26.25 -25.76
CA VAL A 67 -3.96 27.06 -24.87
C VAL A 67 -4.92 26.12 -24.13
N VAL A 68 -4.67 25.92 -22.84
CA VAL A 68 -5.56 25.14 -21.96
C VAL A 68 -6.80 25.97 -21.63
N LEU A 69 -7.95 25.59 -22.18
CA LEU A 69 -9.24 26.24 -21.96
C LEU A 69 -9.98 25.66 -20.73
N GLY A 70 -10.96 26.40 -20.21
CA GLY A 70 -11.80 25.97 -19.08
C GLY A 70 -11.19 26.15 -17.69
N GLU A 71 -11.65 25.39 -16.71
CA GLU A 71 -11.26 25.53 -15.30
C GLU A 71 -9.74 25.37 -15.06
N ALA A 72 -9.08 24.52 -15.84
CA ALA A 72 -7.63 24.32 -15.78
C ALA A 72 -6.86 25.59 -16.22
N GLY A 73 -7.36 26.31 -17.23
CA GLY A 73 -6.81 27.59 -17.67
C GLY A 73 -6.96 28.68 -16.61
N VAL A 74 -8.13 28.75 -15.98
CA VAL A 74 -8.41 29.69 -14.86
C VAL A 74 -7.53 29.39 -13.66
N ALA A 75 -7.37 28.12 -13.28
CA ALA A 75 -6.50 27.70 -12.18
C ALA A 75 -5.02 27.98 -12.46
N ARG A 76 -4.57 27.81 -13.71
CA ARG A 76 -3.20 28.15 -14.15
C ARG A 76 -2.97 29.66 -14.08
N HIS A 77 -3.91 30.46 -14.58
CA HIS A 77 -3.84 31.92 -14.50
C HIS A 77 -3.79 32.40 -13.03
N LYS A 78 -4.65 31.85 -12.17
CA LYS A 78 -4.65 32.15 -10.73
C LYS A 78 -3.31 31.82 -10.06
N ARG A 79 -2.70 30.66 -10.38
CA ARG A 79 -1.36 30.30 -9.90
C ARG A 79 -0.27 31.26 -10.36
N LEU A 80 -0.31 31.68 -11.63
CA LEU A 80 0.63 32.66 -12.19
C LEU A 80 0.54 34.01 -11.47
N VAL A 81 -0.68 34.54 -11.29
CA VAL A 81 -0.91 35.82 -10.59
C VAL A 81 -0.47 35.76 -9.12
N GLN A 82 -0.66 34.61 -8.46
CA GLN A 82 -0.29 34.43 -7.05
C GLN A 82 1.19 34.09 -6.83
N SER A 83 1.93 33.76 -7.90
CA SER A 83 3.32 33.33 -7.80
C SER A 83 4.30 34.46 -7.46
N ARG A 84 5.32 34.14 -6.66
CA ARG A 84 6.39 35.05 -6.23
C ARG A 84 7.76 34.49 -6.59
N LEU A 85 8.72 35.36 -6.82
CA LEU A 85 10.11 34.94 -7.05
C LEU A 85 10.79 34.53 -5.74
N ILE A 86 10.46 35.20 -4.63
CA ILE A 86 11.16 35.05 -3.35
C ILE A 86 10.93 33.69 -2.68
N ASP A 87 9.79 33.05 -2.94
CA ASP A 87 9.46 31.70 -2.46
C ASP A 87 9.73 30.61 -3.51
N GLY A 88 10.28 31.00 -4.67
CA GLY A 88 10.59 30.11 -5.79
C GLY A 88 9.37 29.62 -6.58
N THR A 89 8.15 30.01 -6.24
CA THR A 89 6.93 29.54 -6.95
C THR A 89 6.90 30.03 -8.39
N ARG A 90 7.30 31.29 -8.64
CA ARG A 90 7.38 31.86 -9.99
C ARG A 90 8.52 31.26 -10.81
N ALA A 91 9.65 30.93 -10.16
CA ALA A 91 10.76 30.24 -10.82
C ALA A 91 10.34 28.84 -11.28
N ARG A 92 9.58 28.09 -10.46
CA ARG A 92 9.02 26.77 -10.86
C ARG A 92 8.05 26.88 -12.03
N LEU A 93 7.20 27.91 -12.07
CA LEU A 93 6.29 28.13 -13.20
C LEU A 93 7.04 28.47 -14.49
N ILE A 94 8.14 29.21 -14.41
CA ILE A 94 9.02 29.47 -15.55
C ILE A 94 9.72 28.17 -16.00
N ASP A 95 10.20 27.36 -15.07
CA ASP A 95 10.78 26.05 -15.38
C ASP A 95 9.76 25.09 -16.02
N GLU A 96 8.52 25.03 -15.52
CA GLU A 96 7.40 24.32 -16.16
C GLU A 96 7.12 24.85 -17.56
N TYR A 97 7.12 26.17 -17.75
CA TYR A 97 6.93 26.78 -19.06
C TYR A 97 8.03 26.41 -20.05
N LEU A 98 9.30 26.51 -19.63
CA LEU A 98 10.45 26.16 -20.47
C LEU A 98 10.52 24.66 -20.76
N LYS A 99 10.03 23.80 -19.85
CA LYS A 99 9.93 22.35 -20.09
C LYS A 99 9.10 22.01 -21.32
N GLU A 100 8.07 22.80 -21.60
CA GLU A 100 7.11 22.57 -22.68
C GLU A 100 7.45 23.32 -23.97
N THR A 101 8.19 24.43 -23.89
CA THR A 101 8.34 25.39 -25.00
C THR A 101 9.76 25.53 -25.54
N SER A 102 10.78 25.12 -24.78
CA SER A 102 12.19 25.30 -25.15
C SER A 102 12.62 24.31 -26.23
N ARG A 103 13.02 24.83 -27.40
CA ARG A 103 13.54 23.99 -28.50
C ARG A 103 14.95 23.49 -28.22
N VAL A 104 15.77 24.31 -27.56
CA VAL A 104 17.12 23.91 -27.17
C VAL A 104 17.05 22.76 -26.19
N ARG A 105 16.18 22.86 -25.18
CA ARG A 105 15.97 21.79 -24.21
C ARG A 105 15.47 20.52 -24.90
N LEU A 106 14.51 20.61 -25.82
CA LEU A 106 14.06 19.45 -26.59
C LEU A 106 15.21 18.79 -27.39
N ALA A 107 16.06 19.58 -28.04
CA ALA A 107 17.18 19.06 -28.83
C ALA A 107 18.31 18.47 -28.00
N VAL A 108 18.57 19.02 -26.81
CA VAL A 108 19.71 18.60 -25.95
C VAL A 108 19.32 17.52 -24.95
N THR A 109 18.06 17.45 -24.51
CA THR A 109 17.64 16.51 -23.44
C THR A 109 17.94 15.06 -23.78
N GLY A 110 17.60 14.61 -25.00
CA GLY A 110 17.83 13.23 -25.43
C GLY A 110 19.32 12.87 -25.45
N PRO A 111 20.17 13.58 -26.22
CA PRO A 111 21.62 13.35 -26.25
C PRO A 111 22.27 13.43 -24.86
N TRP A 112 21.85 14.38 -24.03
CA TRP A 112 22.37 14.52 -22.66
C TRP A 112 21.99 13.34 -21.77
N ALA A 113 20.74 12.88 -21.83
CA ALA A 113 20.30 11.70 -21.10
C ALA A 113 21.07 10.44 -21.54
N CYS A 114 21.30 10.26 -22.85
CA CYS A 114 22.17 9.19 -23.37
C CYS A 114 23.59 9.28 -22.80
N ALA A 115 24.20 10.47 -22.85
CA ALA A 115 25.56 10.67 -22.37
C ALA A 115 25.68 10.33 -20.87
N LEU A 116 24.74 10.80 -20.04
CA LEU A 116 24.72 10.46 -18.62
C LEU A 116 24.57 8.95 -18.39
N LEU A 117 23.66 8.27 -19.10
CA LEU A 117 23.50 6.82 -18.96
C LEU A 117 24.76 6.04 -19.32
N VAL A 118 25.50 6.47 -20.34
CA VAL A 118 26.79 5.86 -20.70
C VAL A 118 27.81 6.06 -19.57
N LEU A 119 27.79 7.21 -18.90
CA LEU A 119 28.64 7.52 -17.76
C LEU A 119 28.20 6.85 -16.45
N GLY A 120 27.08 6.13 -16.43
CA GLY A 120 26.55 5.52 -15.21
C GLY A 120 25.70 6.44 -14.35
N GLU A 121 25.28 7.58 -14.90
CA GLU A 121 24.47 8.60 -14.24
C GLU A 121 23.07 8.73 -14.87
N THR A 122 22.13 9.32 -14.13
CA THR A 122 20.76 9.57 -14.63
C THR A 122 20.47 11.05 -14.76
N SER A 123 19.82 11.46 -15.84
CA SER A 123 19.33 12.85 -16.03
C SER A 123 18.21 13.25 -15.06
N ARG A 124 17.64 12.28 -14.33
CA ARG A 124 16.52 12.45 -13.40
C ARG A 124 16.77 11.72 -12.09
N PRO A 125 16.70 12.40 -10.94
CA PRO A 125 16.93 11.76 -9.64
C PRO A 125 15.88 10.68 -9.31
N GLU A 126 14.72 10.70 -9.95
CA GLU A 126 13.67 9.69 -9.77
C GLU A 126 14.05 8.31 -10.34
N VAL A 127 15.03 8.24 -11.23
CA VAL A 127 15.54 7.00 -11.82
C VAL A 127 16.85 6.62 -11.14
N ILE A 128 17.04 5.34 -10.91
CA ILE A 128 18.30 4.74 -10.46
C ILE A 128 18.82 3.91 -11.62
N GLN A 129 20.08 4.12 -11.98
CA GLN A 129 20.79 3.24 -12.89
C GLN A 129 21.44 2.11 -12.10
N GLY A 130 21.13 0.88 -12.50
CA GLY A 130 21.73 -0.35 -11.99
C GLY A 130 22.83 -0.89 -12.91
N SER A 131 23.25 -2.13 -12.64
CA SER A 131 24.15 -2.87 -13.54
C SER A 131 23.44 -3.35 -14.81
N ASP A 132 24.20 -3.70 -15.85
CA ASP A 132 23.71 -4.39 -17.06
C ASP A 132 22.49 -3.74 -17.75
N GLY A 133 22.47 -2.40 -17.77
CA GLY A 133 21.42 -1.60 -18.40
C GLY A 133 20.08 -1.57 -17.65
N TRP A 134 20.02 -2.11 -16.43
CA TRP A 134 18.82 -2.04 -15.59
C TRP A 134 18.58 -0.63 -15.08
N LEU A 135 17.34 -0.16 -15.19
CA LEU A 135 16.89 1.09 -14.61
C LEU A 135 15.80 0.81 -13.58
N PHE A 136 15.75 1.58 -12.49
CA PHE A 136 14.74 1.42 -11.45
C PHE A 136 14.09 2.74 -11.11
N LEU A 137 12.81 2.71 -10.74
CA LEU A 137 12.14 3.88 -10.18
C LEU A 137 12.49 3.99 -8.69
N ARG A 138 13.19 5.05 -8.29
CA ARG A 138 13.65 5.28 -6.91
C ARG A 138 12.51 5.18 -5.89
N ALA A 139 11.35 5.71 -6.26
CA ALA A 139 10.15 5.70 -5.42
C ALA A 139 9.63 4.29 -5.06
N ARG A 140 10.11 3.24 -5.74
CA ARG A 140 9.74 1.82 -5.56
C ARG A 140 10.90 0.94 -5.06
N THR A 141 12.09 1.47 -4.87
CA THR A 141 13.25 0.70 -4.37
C THR A 141 13.60 1.07 -2.93
N THR A 142 13.65 2.36 -2.61
CA THR A 142 14.12 2.84 -1.31
C THR A 142 13.07 2.61 -0.22
N ARG A 143 13.51 2.16 0.95
CA ARG A 143 12.72 2.24 2.19
C ARG A 143 12.22 3.68 2.36
N ARG A 144 10.91 3.86 2.48
CA ARG A 144 10.33 5.16 2.83
C ARG A 144 10.29 5.29 4.35
N ASP A 145 10.73 6.43 4.87
CA ASP A 145 10.60 6.76 6.28
C ASP A 145 9.14 6.61 6.75
N GLY A 146 8.94 5.91 7.87
CA GLY A 146 7.61 5.70 8.46
C GLY A 146 6.86 4.46 7.94
N LEU A 147 7.46 3.62 7.10
CA LEU A 147 6.93 2.27 6.85
C LEU A 147 7.26 1.36 8.05
N THR A 148 6.22 0.77 8.65
CA THR A 148 6.32 -0.14 9.80
C THR A 148 5.51 -1.41 9.56
N GLU A 149 5.86 -2.47 10.27
CA GLU A 149 5.13 -3.74 10.24
C GLU A 149 3.65 -3.55 10.64
N ASP A 150 3.37 -2.76 11.68
CA ASP A 150 2.01 -2.42 12.09
C ASP A 150 1.23 -1.71 10.97
N GLY A 151 1.90 -0.83 10.23
CA GLY A 151 1.31 -0.17 9.06
C GLY A 151 0.98 -1.15 7.94
N ILE A 152 1.83 -2.15 7.70
CA ILE A 152 1.57 -3.22 6.73
C ILE A 152 0.38 -4.07 7.17
N ALA A 153 0.34 -4.47 8.45
CA ALA A 153 -0.77 -5.22 9.03
C ALA A 153 -2.10 -4.43 8.97
N TYR A 154 -2.06 -3.11 9.18
CA TYR A 154 -3.22 -2.23 9.03
C TYR A 154 -3.72 -2.18 7.57
N LEU A 155 -2.83 -2.02 6.59
CA LEU A 155 -3.26 -2.05 5.18
C LEU A 155 -3.90 -3.39 4.83
N ALA A 156 -3.36 -4.50 5.31
CA ALA A 156 -3.96 -5.82 5.11
C ALA A 156 -5.33 -5.96 5.78
N SER A 157 -5.57 -5.35 6.95
CA SER A 157 -6.88 -5.37 7.60
C SER A 157 -7.92 -4.50 6.87
N VAL A 158 -7.50 -3.40 6.27
CA VAL A 158 -8.35 -2.61 5.34
C VAL A 158 -8.78 -3.47 4.16
N VAL A 159 -7.84 -4.16 3.49
CA VAL A 159 -8.18 -5.06 2.35
C VAL A 159 -9.10 -6.19 2.80
N SER A 160 -8.83 -6.81 3.95
CA SER A 160 -9.68 -7.86 4.52
C SER A 160 -11.11 -7.37 4.76
N SER A 161 -11.26 -6.14 5.27
CA SER A 161 -12.56 -5.52 5.52
C SER A 161 -13.31 -5.28 4.22
N VAL A 162 -12.63 -4.76 3.19
CA VAL A 162 -13.22 -4.56 1.85
C VAL A 162 -13.60 -5.91 1.22
N HIS A 163 -12.73 -6.91 1.30
CA HIS A 163 -13.00 -8.26 0.81
C HIS A 163 -14.27 -8.84 1.44
N ARG A 164 -14.42 -8.74 2.76
CA ARG A 164 -15.60 -9.20 3.49
C ARG A 164 -16.87 -8.46 3.05
N LEU A 165 -16.82 -7.13 2.94
CA LEU A 165 -17.97 -6.33 2.55
C LEU A 165 -18.42 -6.61 1.10
N LEU A 166 -17.47 -6.78 0.18
CA LEU A 166 -17.76 -7.20 -1.20
C LEU A 166 -18.37 -8.61 -1.24
N ALA A 167 -17.85 -9.55 -0.43
CA ALA A 167 -18.38 -10.91 -0.36
C ALA A 167 -19.84 -10.94 0.10
N LEU A 168 -20.22 -10.08 1.05
CA LEU A 168 -21.62 -9.91 1.47
C LEU A 168 -22.54 -9.40 0.34
N GLN A 169 -21.97 -8.71 -0.64
CA GLN A 169 -22.66 -8.23 -1.84
C GLN A 169 -22.55 -9.24 -3.01
N GLY A 170 -22.10 -10.47 -2.75
CA GLY A 170 -21.91 -11.51 -3.76
C GLY A 170 -20.65 -11.36 -4.61
N THR A 171 -19.74 -10.45 -4.27
CA THR A 171 -18.52 -10.19 -5.05
C THR A 171 -17.29 -10.82 -4.38
N ARG A 172 -16.63 -11.75 -5.09
CA ARG A 172 -15.38 -12.37 -4.63
C ARG A 172 -14.19 -11.51 -5.08
N LEU A 173 -13.49 -10.89 -4.13
CA LEU A 173 -12.24 -10.17 -4.39
C LEU A 173 -11.03 -11.10 -4.33
N VAL A 174 -10.19 -11.08 -5.37
CA VAL A 174 -8.87 -11.70 -5.44
C VAL A 174 -7.82 -10.60 -5.58
N VAL A 175 -6.86 -10.57 -4.68
CA VAL A 175 -5.86 -9.49 -4.59
C VAL A 175 -4.55 -9.93 -5.23
N MET A 176 -3.94 -9.08 -6.04
CA MET A 176 -2.70 -9.38 -6.76
C MET A 176 -1.71 -8.20 -6.63
N PRO A 177 -0.98 -8.12 -5.51
CA PRO A 177 0.08 -7.13 -5.35
C PRO A 177 1.25 -7.48 -6.27
N VAL A 178 1.60 -6.59 -7.20
CA VAL A 178 2.77 -6.76 -8.08
C VAL A 178 4.03 -6.32 -7.32
N PRO A 179 5.05 -7.19 -7.18
CA PRO A 179 6.25 -6.85 -6.43
C PRO A 179 7.03 -5.70 -7.09
N PRO A 180 7.72 -4.85 -6.31
CA PRO A 180 8.69 -3.93 -6.86
C PRO A 180 9.76 -4.65 -7.69
N LYS A 181 10.11 -4.07 -8.85
CA LYS A 181 11.19 -4.61 -9.70
C LYS A 181 12.50 -4.82 -8.93
N GLY A 182 12.82 -3.92 -8.01
CA GLY A 182 14.04 -3.98 -7.20
C GLY A 182 14.13 -5.19 -6.26
N ILE A 183 13.01 -5.75 -5.81
CA ILE A 183 13.04 -6.96 -4.94
C ILE A 183 13.10 -8.26 -5.74
N VAL A 184 12.73 -8.21 -7.03
CA VAL A 184 12.87 -9.33 -7.98
C VAL A 184 14.29 -9.37 -8.56
N TYR A 185 14.91 -8.19 -8.75
CA TYR A 185 16.26 -8.02 -9.31
C TYR A 185 17.21 -7.29 -8.36
N PRO A 186 17.38 -7.73 -7.10
CA PRO A 186 18.24 -7.03 -6.15
C PRO A 186 19.71 -7.02 -6.59
N GLN A 187 20.16 -8.03 -7.33
CA GLN A 187 21.53 -8.12 -7.86
C GLN A 187 21.90 -7.03 -8.87
N HIS A 188 20.89 -6.35 -9.45
CA HIS A 188 21.11 -5.27 -10.39
C HIS A 188 20.98 -3.88 -9.75
N LEU A 189 20.60 -3.80 -8.46
CA LEU A 189 20.58 -2.53 -7.73
C LEU A 189 22.01 -2.10 -7.33
N PRO A 190 22.28 -0.79 -7.29
CA PRO A 190 23.49 -0.27 -6.66
C PRO A 190 23.61 -0.69 -5.18
N ALA A 191 24.83 -0.86 -4.69
CA ALA A 191 25.10 -1.37 -3.34
C ALA A 191 24.55 -0.50 -2.19
N ASP A 192 24.34 0.79 -2.43
CA ASP A 192 23.75 1.75 -1.49
C ASP A 192 22.21 1.77 -1.50
N VAL A 193 21.57 1.00 -2.39
CA VAL A 193 20.12 0.92 -2.51
C VAL A 193 19.62 -0.41 -1.93
N ASP A 194 19.02 -0.32 -0.75
CA ASP A 194 18.52 -1.48 -0.03
C ASP A 194 17.17 -1.98 -0.58
N ALA A 195 17.05 -3.30 -0.75
CA ALA A 195 15.83 -4.01 -1.10
C ALA A 195 14.96 -4.43 0.11
N GLN A 196 15.14 -3.79 1.28
CA GLN A 196 14.32 -3.95 2.51
C GLN A 196 12.79 -3.92 2.30
N THR A 197 12.32 -3.47 1.14
CA THR A 197 10.91 -3.57 0.73
C THR A 197 10.42 -5.02 0.55
N ARG A 198 11.32 -6.01 0.41
CA ARG A 198 10.95 -7.43 0.24
C ARG A 198 10.23 -8.00 1.46
N ASP A 199 10.77 -7.79 2.66
CA ASP A 199 10.20 -8.34 3.89
C ASP A 199 8.80 -7.80 4.13
N TYR A 200 8.60 -6.51 3.88
CA TYR A 200 7.29 -5.87 3.96
C TYR A 200 6.31 -6.37 2.88
N TYR A 201 6.77 -6.70 1.67
CA TYR A 201 5.92 -7.32 0.64
C TYR A 201 5.47 -8.71 1.10
N VAL A 202 6.42 -9.54 1.57
CA VAL A 202 6.14 -10.88 2.07
C VAL A 202 5.21 -10.83 3.28
N SER A 203 5.46 -9.92 4.21
CA SER A 203 4.59 -9.63 5.36
C SER A 203 3.19 -9.24 4.92
N PHE A 204 3.04 -8.29 3.98
CA PHE A 204 1.73 -7.87 3.48
C PHE A 204 0.94 -9.04 2.88
N VAL A 205 1.57 -9.84 2.03
CA VAL A 205 0.96 -11.05 1.46
C VAL A 205 0.62 -12.08 2.55
N GLY A 206 1.49 -12.26 3.55
CA GLY A 206 1.27 -13.11 4.71
C GLY A 206 0.02 -12.68 5.49
N HIS A 207 -0.06 -11.41 5.87
CA HIS A 207 -1.21 -10.83 6.57
C HIS A 207 -2.53 -10.98 5.82
N LEU A 208 -2.51 -10.84 4.48
CA LEU A 208 -3.70 -11.09 3.65
C LEU A 208 -4.13 -12.56 3.71
N ARG A 209 -3.17 -13.50 3.55
CA ARG A 209 -3.44 -14.94 3.64
C ARG A 209 -3.97 -15.34 5.02
N ASP A 210 -3.39 -14.78 6.07
CA ASP A 210 -3.77 -15.09 7.45
C ASP A 210 -5.19 -14.60 7.78
N ARG A 211 -5.60 -13.51 7.13
CA ARG A 211 -6.97 -12.97 7.18
C ARG A 211 -7.94 -13.66 6.20
N GLY A 212 -7.50 -14.68 5.48
CA GLY A 212 -8.34 -15.44 4.55
C GLY A 212 -8.64 -14.71 3.23
N VAL A 213 -7.95 -13.62 2.93
CA VAL A 213 -8.11 -12.91 1.66
C VAL A 213 -7.45 -13.73 0.55
N PRO A 214 -8.18 -14.08 -0.54
CA PRO A 214 -7.57 -14.72 -1.70
C PRO A 214 -6.51 -13.79 -2.32
N VAL A 215 -5.24 -14.17 -2.23
CA VAL A 215 -4.11 -13.37 -2.71
C VAL A 215 -3.20 -14.18 -3.63
N ILE A 216 -2.80 -13.57 -4.74
CA ILE A 216 -1.83 -14.09 -5.70
C ILE A 216 -0.48 -13.48 -5.34
N ASP A 217 0.45 -14.34 -4.93
CA ASP A 217 1.81 -13.96 -4.54
C ASP A 217 2.71 -13.99 -5.77
N VAL A 218 2.65 -12.89 -6.52
CA VAL A 218 3.34 -12.75 -7.80
C VAL A 218 4.86 -12.90 -7.62
N LEU A 219 5.42 -12.42 -6.50
CA LEU A 219 6.85 -12.61 -6.20
C LEU A 219 7.21 -14.10 -6.15
N ARG A 220 6.44 -14.91 -5.41
CA ARG A 220 6.70 -16.36 -5.31
C ARG A 220 6.53 -17.07 -6.66
N GLU A 221 5.57 -16.66 -7.48
CA GLU A 221 5.41 -17.22 -8.83
C GLU A 221 6.58 -16.84 -9.75
N MET A 222 7.09 -15.61 -9.63
CA MET A 222 8.27 -15.14 -10.35
C MET A 222 9.55 -15.88 -9.93
N GLU A 223 9.75 -16.11 -8.63
CA GLU A 223 10.91 -16.85 -8.10
C GLU A 223 11.00 -18.29 -8.61
N ARG A 224 9.86 -18.95 -8.85
CA ARG A 224 9.82 -20.30 -9.44
C ARG A 224 10.31 -20.34 -10.90
N HIS A 225 10.39 -19.19 -11.55
CA HIS A 225 10.84 -19.01 -12.93
C HIS A 225 12.16 -18.23 -12.98
N ALA A 226 13.01 -18.39 -11.95
CA ALA A 226 14.35 -17.82 -11.93
C ALA A 226 15.13 -18.18 -13.20
N GLY A 227 15.81 -17.20 -13.79
CA GLY A 227 16.53 -17.34 -15.06
C GLY A 227 15.78 -16.80 -16.29
N ILE A 228 14.48 -16.55 -16.18
CA ILE A 228 13.70 -15.81 -17.19
C ILE A 228 13.71 -14.32 -16.82
N GLN A 229 13.77 -13.42 -17.81
CA GLN A 229 13.60 -12.00 -17.57
C GLN A 229 12.10 -11.70 -17.40
N LEU A 230 11.68 -11.34 -16.20
CA LEU A 230 10.30 -11.14 -15.74
C LEU A 230 9.88 -9.67 -15.68
N PHE A 231 10.84 -8.76 -15.74
CA PHE A 231 10.62 -7.32 -15.90
C PHE A 231 11.45 -6.78 -17.06
N CYS A 232 10.95 -5.73 -17.69
CA CYS A 232 11.77 -4.93 -18.60
C CYS A 232 12.89 -4.24 -17.80
N ARG A 233 14.08 -4.15 -18.39
CA ARG A 233 15.24 -3.47 -17.80
C ARG A 233 15.01 -1.96 -17.76
N THR A 234 14.44 -1.40 -18.83
CA THR A 234 14.32 0.05 -19.02
C THR A 234 12.89 0.58 -18.81
N ASP A 235 11.96 -0.30 -18.41
CA ASP A 235 10.58 0.02 -18.07
C ASP A 235 10.26 -0.36 -16.61
N THR A 236 9.26 0.26 -15.99
CA THR A 236 8.76 -0.14 -14.68
C THR A 236 7.91 -1.41 -14.69
N HIS A 237 7.40 -1.83 -15.85
CA HIS A 237 6.48 -2.95 -16.03
C HIS A 237 7.18 -4.30 -16.18
N TRP A 238 6.40 -5.38 -16.00
CA TRP A 238 6.83 -6.74 -16.26
C TRP A 238 7.17 -6.95 -17.75
N SER A 239 7.97 -7.97 -18.05
CA SER A 239 8.15 -8.46 -19.42
C SER A 239 6.92 -9.24 -19.88
N PHE A 240 6.90 -9.68 -21.15
CA PHE A 240 5.89 -10.61 -21.66
C PHE A 240 5.80 -11.90 -20.84
N ASP A 241 6.94 -12.49 -20.48
CA ASP A 241 6.96 -13.68 -19.61
C ASP A 241 6.48 -13.39 -18.19
N GLY A 242 6.86 -12.25 -17.60
CA GLY A 242 6.39 -11.85 -16.28
C GLY A 242 4.87 -11.67 -16.24
N ALA A 243 4.31 -11.02 -17.26
CA ALA A 243 2.87 -10.87 -17.44
C ALA A 243 2.17 -12.22 -17.63
N ARG A 244 2.74 -13.10 -18.47
CA ARG A 244 2.20 -14.44 -18.75
C ARG A 244 2.13 -15.29 -17.47
N ILE A 245 3.21 -15.32 -16.69
CA ILE A 245 3.28 -16.05 -15.41
C ILE A 245 2.24 -15.51 -14.42
N ALA A 246 2.12 -14.19 -14.31
CA ALA A 246 1.10 -13.58 -13.45
C ALA A 246 -0.33 -13.96 -13.91
N ALA A 247 -0.61 -13.93 -15.21
CA ALA A 247 -1.92 -14.27 -15.77
C ALA A 247 -2.28 -15.75 -15.55
N GLU A 248 -1.31 -16.66 -15.68
CA GLU A 248 -1.43 -18.08 -15.36
C GLU A 248 -1.78 -18.29 -13.88
N ALA A 249 -1.12 -17.56 -12.98
CA ALA A 249 -1.41 -17.60 -11.55
C ALA A 249 -2.83 -17.11 -11.22
N VAL A 250 -3.31 -16.07 -11.92
CA VAL A 250 -4.70 -15.59 -11.81
C VAL A 250 -5.69 -16.68 -12.25
N ALA A 251 -5.48 -17.30 -13.41
CA ALA A 251 -6.38 -18.34 -13.92
C ALA A 251 -6.48 -19.54 -12.97
N ARG A 252 -5.35 -19.96 -12.37
CA ARG A 252 -5.34 -21.03 -11.35
C ARG A 252 -6.07 -20.62 -10.08
N THR A 253 -5.76 -19.45 -9.52
CA THR A 253 -6.31 -18.98 -8.24
C THR A 253 -7.81 -18.72 -8.32
N THR A 254 -8.28 -18.24 -9.48
CA THR A 254 -9.70 -18.03 -9.76
C THR A 254 -10.45 -19.32 -10.13
N ARG A 255 -9.74 -20.46 -10.26
CA ARG A 255 -10.27 -21.76 -10.73
C ARG A 255 -10.89 -21.67 -12.13
N LYS A 256 -10.37 -20.77 -12.97
CA LYS A 256 -10.78 -20.59 -14.37
C LYS A 256 -9.77 -21.14 -15.36
N TRP A 257 -8.77 -21.89 -14.90
CA TRP A 257 -7.73 -22.47 -15.75
C TRP A 257 -8.32 -23.43 -16.80
N ILE A 258 -7.98 -23.18 -18.07
CA ILE A 258 -8.35 -24.04 -19.20
C ILE A 258 -7.11 -24.82 -19.67
N PRO A 259 -7.24 -26.16 -19.85
CA PRO A 259 -6.13 -26.98 -20.31
C PRO A 259 -5.78 -26.65 -21.77
N PRO A 260 -4.50 -26.78 -22.18
CA PRO A 260 -4.01 -26.31 -23.49
C PRO A 260 -4.83 -26.77 -24.71
N GLU A 261 -5.33 -28.01 -24.70
CA GLU A 261 -6.13 -28.62 -25.76
C GLU A 261 -7.51 -27.97 -25.92
N ALA A 262 -8.07 -27.38 -24.86
CA ALA A 262 -9.38 -26.75 -24.83
C ALA A 262 -9.33 -25.23 -25.09
N ARG A 263 -8.13 -24.62 -25.18
CA ARG A 263 -7.99 -23.18 -25.40
C ARG A 263 -8.45 -22.77 -26.80
N ALA A 264 -9.06 -21.59 -26.93
CA ALA A 264 -9.37 -20.98 -28.21
C ALA A 264 -8.19 -20.22 -28.83
N THR A 265 -7.08 -20.08 -28.11
CA THR A 265 -5.89 -19.34 -28.54
C THR A 265 -4.61 -20.13 -28.32
N VAL A 266 -3.52 -19.75 -28.98
CA VAL A 266 -2.16 -20.24 -28.74
C VAL A 266 -1.20 -19.08 -28.50
N LEU A 267 -0.09 -19.37 -27.83
CA LEU A 267 1.00 -18.43 -27.66
C LEU A 267 1.95 -18.55 -28.85
N GLU A 268 2.37 -17.42 -29.39
CA GLU A 268 3.32 -17.34 -30.50
C GLU A 268 4.47 -16.43 -30.10
N THR A 269 5.70 -16.89 -30.27
CA THR A 269 6.88 -16.06 -30.09
C THR A 269 7.11 -15.26 -31.37
N ALA A 270 7.04 -13.95 -31.27
CA ALA A 270 7.37 -13.00 -32.32
C ALA A 270 8.84 -12.56 -32.19
N PRO A 271 9.42 -11.89 -33.22
CA PRO A 271 10.77 -11.34 -33.13
C PRO A 271 10.95 -10.44 -31.91
N ASP A 272 12.17 -10.44 -31.36
CA ASP A 272 12.47 -9.68 -30.16
C ASP A 272 12.19 -8.18 -30.37
N GLU A 273 11.61 -7.57 -29.34
CA GLU A 273 11.33 -6.15 -29.29
C GLU A 273 12.39 -5.43 -28.49
N VAL A 274 12.76 -4.23 -28.92
CA VAL A 274 13.67 -3.37 -28.16
C VAL A 274 12.95 -2.91 -26.89
N ASP A 275 13.58 -3.12 -25.74
CA ASP A 275 13.13 -2.59 -24.45
C ASP A 275 13.32 -1.07 -24.43
N THR A 276 12.32 -0.33 -24.90
CA THR A 276 12.28 1.14 -24.86
C THR A 276 11.22 1.63 -23.89
N GLY A 277 11.48 1.42 -22.60
CA GLY A 277 10.51 1.58 -21.53
C GLY A 277 10.14 3.01 -21.12
N ASP A 278 9.20 3.11 -20.18
CA ASP A 278 8.78 4.34 -19.53
C ASP A 278 9.91 5.06 -18.74
N LEU A 279 10.94 4.36 -18.26
CA LEU A 279 12.07 4.99 -17.55
C LEU A 279 12.99 5.74 -18.52
N PHE A 280 13.17 5.27 -19.76
CA PHE A 280 13.84 6.06 -20.79
C PHE A 280 13.07 7.34 -21.12
N ARG A 281 11.75 7.24 -21.26
CA ARG A 281 10.90 8.43 -21.45
C ARG A 281 11.01 9.39 -20.27
N LEU A 282 11.08 8.87 -19.04
CA LEU A 282 11.25 9.68 -17.84
C LEU A 282 12.59 10.42 -17.83
N LEU A 283 13.67 9.75 -18.28
CA LEU A 283 14.99 10.36 -18.49
C LEU A 283 15.02 11.40 -19.62
N GLY A 284 13.94 11.53 -20.40
CA GLY A 284 13.83 12.47 -21.51
C GLY A 284 14.33 11.93 -22.84
N LEU A 285 14.46 10.61 -22.96
CA LEU A 285 14.74 9.92 -24.22
C LEU A 285 13.41 9.61 -24.92
N PRO A 286 13.09 10.28 -26.03
CA PRO A 286 11.88 9.96 -26.79
C PRO A 286 12.04 8.57 -27.40
N THR A 287 11.03 7.71 -27.20
CA THR A 287 11.04 6.32 -27.68
C THR A 287 11.23 6.22 -29.19
N SER A 288 10.79 7.21 -29.97
CA SER A 288 11.02 7.25 -31.42
C SER A 288 12.50 7.28 -31.81
N GLU A 289 13.36 7.99 -31.06
CA GLU A 289 14.81 8.05 -31.30
C GLU A 289 15.54 6.78 -30.86
N LEU A 290 14.87 5.94 -30.05
CA LEU A 290 15.37 4.63 -29.67
C LEU A 290 15.02 3.55 -30.69
N HIS A 291 14.10 3.83 -31.62
CA HIS A 291 13.87 2.95 -32.77
C HIS A 291 14.91 3.17 -33.86
N TYR A 292 15.35 4.42 -34.09
CA TYR A 292 16.33 4.77 -35.12
C TYR A 292 17.18 5.97 -34.68
N GLY A 293 18.46 5.99 -35.05
CA GLY A 293 19.33 7.17 -34.92
C GLY A 293 20.50 7.01 -33.95
N LEU A 294 21.15 8.13 -33.64
CA LEU A 294 22.39 8.17 -32.88
C LEU A 294 22.21 7.67 -31.43
N ALA A 295 21.10 8.02 -30.78
CA ALA A 295 20.79 7.59 -29.42
C ALA A 295 20.75 6.05 -29.32
N ARG A 296 20.01 5.38 -30.22
CA ARG A 296 20.00 3.92 -30.34
C ARG A 296 21.42 3.36 -30.53
N TRP A 297 22.15 3.86 -31.51
CA TRP A 297 23.50 3.39 -31.84
C TRP A 297 24.47 3.50 -30.65
N VAL A 298 24.40 4.61 -29.90
CA VAL A 298 25.23 4.83 -28.70
C VAL A 298 24.84 3.85 -27.60
N LEU A 299 23.55 3.72 -27.30
CA LEU A 299 23.08 2.86 -26.22
C LEU A 299 23.30 1.37 -26.52
N GLU A 300 23.18 0.93 -27.77
CA GLU A 300 23.53 -0.43 -28.19
C GLU A 300 25.03 -0.72 -27.98
N ARG A 301 25.92 0.21 -28.39
CA ARG A 301 27.37 0.06 -28.20
C ARG A 301 27.80 0.10 -26.73
N ALA A 302 27.03 0.80 -25.90
CA ALA A 302 27.27 0.90 -24.48
C ALA A 302 26.60 -0.22 -23.67
N ASP A 303 25.99 -1.22 -24.34
CA ASP A 303 25.22 -2.30 -23.71
C ASP A 303 24.15 -1.81 -22.73
N ARG A 304 23.45 -0.74 -23.14
CA ARG A 304 22.33 -0.11 -22.41
C ARG A 304 20.98 -0.33 -23.06
N LEU A 305 20.95 -0.93 -24.26
CA LEU A 305 19.74 -1.25 -24.99
C LEU A 305 19.61 -2.78 -25.10
N HIS A 306 18.46 -3.31 -24.73
CA HIS A 306 18.25 -4.76 -24.66
C HIS A 306 17.01 -5.17 -25.44
N TYR A 307 16.97 -6.44 -25.80
CA TYR A 307 15.91 -7.05 -26.60
C TYR A 307 15.18 -8.09 -25.75
N LEU A 308 13.87 -8.14 -25.91
CA LEU A 308 13.00 -9.06 -25.17
C LEU A 308 12.15 -9.88 -26.14
N PRO A 309 12.02 -11.19 -25.92
CA PRO A 309 11.15 -12.02 -26.74
C PRO A 309 9.72 -11.54 -26.58
N ARG A 310 9.09 -11.17 -27.69
CA ARG A 310 7.67 -10.81 -27.71
C ARG A 310 6.84 -12.09 -27.77
N ILE A 311 5.88 -12.23 -26.87
CA ILE A 311 4.97 -13.38 -26.86
C ILE A 311 3.56 -12.87 -27.16
N GLY A 312 3.04 -13.19 -28.33
CA GLY A 312 1.67 -12.86 -28.74
C GLY A 312 0.66 -13.93 -28.34
N VAL A 313 -0.61 -13.55 -28.32
CA VAL A 313 -1.75 -14.48 -28.23
C VAL A 313 -2.51 -14.42 -29.55
N ILE A 314 -2.57 -15.55 -30.25
CA ILE A 314 -3.30 -15.66 -31.52
C ILE A 314 -4.49 -16.62 -31.38
N ARG A 315 -5.57 -16.38 -32.13
CA ARG A 315 -6.75 -17.25 -32.13
C ARG A 315 -6.49 -18.52 -32.94
N ARG A 316 -6.96 -19.65 -32.44
CA ARG A 316 -7.05 -20.90 -33.21
C ARG A 316 -8.19 -20.78 -34.20
N GLU A 317 -7.98 -21.31 -35.40
CA GLU A 317 -9.04 -21.38 -36.41
C GLU A 317 -10.29 -22.09 -35.87
N GLY A 318 -11.46 -21.53 -36.18
CA GLY A 318 -12.76 -22.09 -35.77
C GLY A 318 -13.10 -22.00 -34.28
N ARG A 319 -12.25 -21.38 -33.44
CA ARG A 319 -12.53 -21.19 -32.00
C ARG A 319 -12.67 -19.71 -31.63
N ALA A 320 -13.66 -19.41 -30.81
CA ALA A 320 -13.91 -18.07 -30.29
C ALA A 320 -13.83 -18.05 -28.76
N ILE A 321 -13.34 -16.94 -28.21
CA ILE A 321 -13.47 -16.64 -26.78
C ILE A 321 -14.88 -16.12 -26.57
N PRO A 322 -15.70 -16.72 -25.69
CA PRO A 322 -17.02 -16.20 -25.37
C PRO A 322 -16.93 -14.78 -24.77
N GLU A 323 -17.71 -13.85 -25.32
CA GLU A 323 -17.78 -12.45 -24.88
C GLU A 323 -18.95 -12.18 -23.92
N THR A 324 -19.59 -13.22 -23.40
CA THR A 324 -20.76 -13.09 -22.53
C THR A 324 -20.42 -12.42 -21.19
N PRO A 325 -21.28 -11.51 -20.67
CA PRO A 325 -21.05 -10.84 -19.38
C PRO A 325 -20.82 -11.80 -18.21
N GLU A 326 -21.55 -12.91 -18.20
CA GLU A 326 -21.59 -13.95 -17.15
C GLU A 326 -20.25 -14.70 -17.02
N THR A 327 -19.50 -14.82 -18.11
CA THR A 327 -18.18 -15.48 -18.14
C THR A 327 -17.03 -14.50 -17.88
N SER A 328 -17.29 -13.18 -17.97
CA SER A 328 -16.24 -12.17 -17.97
C SER A 328 -15.60 -11.98 -16.59
N CYS A 329 -14.26 -11.99 -16.55
CA CYS A 329 -13.52 -11.62 -15.34
C CYS A 329 -13.35 -10.10 -15.31
N ARG A 330 -13.69 -9.45 -14.20
CA ARG A 330 -13.39 -8.03 -14.01
C ARG A 330 -11.99 -7.88 -13.43
N LEU A 331 -11.13 -7.20 -14.16
CA LEU A 331 -9.76 -6.89 -13.76
C LEU A 331 -9.71 -5.40 -13.42
N HIS A 332 -9.59 -5.08 -12.14
CA HIS A 332 -9.26 -3.73 -11.69
C HIS A 332 -7.76 -3.62 -11.53
N GLY A 333 -7.14 -2.62 -12.14
CA GLY A 333 -5.70 -2.51 -11.99
C GLY A 333 -5.04 -1.23 -12.44
N SER A 334 -3.74 -1.33 -12.66
CA SER A 334 -2.88 -0.19 -12.96
C SER A 334 -2.45 -0.20 -14.42
N SER A 335 -1.37 0.53 -14.73
CA SER A 335 -0.70 0.43 -16.03
C SER A 335 -0.15 -0.97 -16.32
N PHE A 336 0.16 -1.79 -15.30
CA PHE A 336 0.57 -3.19 -15.46
C PHE A 336 -0.48 -4.04 -16.15
N SER A 337 -1.76 -3.86 -15.81
CA SER A 337 -2.87 -4.59 -16.44
C SER A 337 -2.98 -4.39 -17.97
N ASN A 338 -2.43 -3.29 -18.51
CA ASN A 338 -2.36 -3.03 -19.96
C ASN A 338 -0.97 -3.25 -20.56
N ALA A 339 0.02 -3.58 -19.73
CA ALA A 339 1.39 -3.75 -20.17
C ALA A 339 1.66 -5.21 -20.58
N SER A 340 2.50 -5.36 -21.61
CA SER A 340 3.09 -6.64 -22.01
C SER A 340 2.06 -7.76 -22.25
N GLY A 341 0.87 -7.44 -22.77
CA GLY A 341 -0.16 -8.42 -23.15
C GLY A 341 -0.83 -9.14 -21.97
N PHE A 342 -0.75 -8.64 -20.73
CA PHE A 342 -1.29 -9.32 -19.55
C PHE A 342 -2.74 -9.79 -19.69
N ALA A 343 -3.63 -8.92 -20.15
CA ALA A 343 -5.03 -9.27 -20.33
C ALA A 343 -5.26 -10.32 -21.43
N ASP A 344 -4.43 -10.31 -22.48
CA ASP A 344 -4.49 -11.30 -23.56
C ASP A 344 -4.08 -12.68 -23.04
N TYR A 345 -3.03 -12.74 -22.21
CA TYR A 345 -2.64 -13.99 -21.54
C TYR A 345 -3.71 -14.49 -20.58
N LEU A 346 -4.35 -13.58 -19.84
CA LEU A 346 -5.43 -13.97 -18.95
C LEU A 346 -6.62 -14.52 -19.75
N ALA A 347 -6.97 -13.90 -20.87
CA ALA A 347 -7.97 -14.42 -21.80
C ALA A 347 -7.56 -15.79 -22.38
N HIS A 348 -6.28 -15.97 -22.70
CA HIS A 348 -5.72 -17.25 -23.16
C HIS A 348 -5.88 -18.37 -22.13
N PHE A 349 -5.52 -18.12 -20.86
CA PHE A 349 -5.57 -19.15 -19.82
C PHE A 349 -6.97 -19.43 -19.28
N THR A 350 -7.91 -18.48 -19.44
CA THR A 350 -9.29 -18.60 -18.93
C THR A 350 -10.33 -18.86 -20.00
N ASN A 351 -9.96 -18.78 -21.28
CA ASN A 351 -10.87 -18.80 -22.42
C ASN A 351 -12.10 -17.89 -22.21
N SER A 352 -11.88 -16.73 -21.60
CA SER A 352 -12.93 -15.79 -21.19
C SER A 352 -12.55 -14.37 -21.58
N ALA A 353 -13.53 -13.56 -21.98
CA ALA A 353 -13.30 -12.13 -22.18
C ALA A 353 -12.95 -11.44 -20.85
N ILE A 354 -11.95 -10.55 -20.89
CA ILE A 354 -11.47 -9.82 -19.71
C ILE A 354 -11.95 -8.36 -19.79
N ARG A 355 -12.69 -7.92 -18.78
CA ARG A 355 -13.12 -6.51 -18.66
C ARG A 355 -12.13 -5.77 -17.79
N ILE A 356 -11.31 -4.95 -18.43
CA ILE A 356 -10.25 -4.19 -17.77
C ILE A 356 -10.81 -2.84 -17.30
N HIS A 357 -10.75 -2.62 -16.00
CA HIS A 357 -11.02 -1.35 -15.33
C HIS A 357 -9.72 -0.84 -14.72
N SER A 358 -8.80 -0.42 -15.58
CA SER A 358 -7.49 0.09 -15.18
C SER A 358 -7.40 1.60 -15.35
N GLN A 359 -6.72 2.28 -14.44
CA GLN A 359 -6.33 3.69 -14.67
C GLN A 359 -4.82 3.85 -14.45
N ARG A 360 -4.20 4.81 -15.15
CA ARG A 360 -2.75 5.05 -15.05
C ARG A 360 -2.43 5.80 -13.76
N GLY A 361 -1.37 5.38 -13.08
CA GLY A 361 -0.86 6.08 -11.87
C GLY A 361 -1.73 5.93 -10.61
N VAL A 362 -2.65 4.96 -10.61
CA VAL A 362 -3.58 4.69 -9.51
C VAL A 362 -2.81 4.18 -8.29
N GLY A 363 -3.01 4.85 -7.16
CA GLY A 363 -2.51 4.40 -5.86
C GLY A 363 -3.41 3.32 -5.24
N PHE A 364 -2.99 2.78 -4.10
CA PHE A 364 -3.74 1.75 -3.37
C PHE A 364 -5.21 2.14 -3.08
N VAL A 365 -5.45 3.37 -2.60
CA VAL A 365 -6.80 3.84 -2.23
C VAL A 365 -7.66 4.08 -3.46
N ASP A 366 -7.11 4.71 -4.50
CA ASP A 366 -7.81 4.93 -5.77
C ASP A 366 -8.21 3.60 -6.41
N GLY A 367 -7.36 2.57 -6.29
CA GLY A 367 -7.65 1.21 -6.74
C GLY A 367 -8.88 0.63 -6.05
N LEU A 368 -8.94 0.74 -4.71
CA LEU A 368 -10.11 0.33 -3.92
C LEU A 368 -11.37 1.11 -4.31
N LEU A 369 -11.27 2.43 -4.47
CA LEU A 369 -12.40 3.25 -4.91
C LEU A 369 -12.91 2.83 -6.29
N SER A 370 -12.01 2.44 -7.21
CA SER A 370 -12.42 1.93 -8.52
C SER A 370 -13.22 0.64 -8.43
N ILE A 371 -12.85 -0.26 -7.51
CA ILE A 371 -13.56 -1.53 -7.30
C ILE A 371 -14.95 -1.25 -6.77
N VAL A 372 -15.06 -0.38 -5.77
CA VAL A 372 -16.35 -0.08 -5.15
C VAL A 372 -17.26 0.71 -6.08
N GLY A 373 -16.73 1.70 -6.81
CA GLY A 373 -17.49 2.46 -7.80
C GLY A 373 -17.95 1.63 -9.00
N GLY A 374 -17.22 0.55 -9.34
CA GLY A 374 -17.57 -0.38 -10.41
C GLY A 374 -18.41 -1.58 -9.98
N ALA A 375 -18.57 -1.83 -8.67
CA ALA A 375 -19.28 -2.96 -8.09
C ALA A 375 -20.79 -2.68 -7.93
N ALA A 376 -21.47 -2.24 -9.00
CA ALA A 376 -22.93 -2.24 -8.99
C ALA A 376 -23.42 -3.68 -8.71
N PRO A 377 -24.37 -3.87 -7.77
CA PRO A 377 -24.86 -5.20 -7.42
C PRO A 377 -25.50 -5.84 -8.65
N THR A 378 -24.88 -6.91 -9.16
CA THR A 378 -25.45 -7.78 -10.19
C THR A 378 -26.08 -8.99 -9.52
N SER A 379 -27.08 -9.60 -10.17
CA SER A 379 -27.73 -10.82 -9.70
C SER A 379 -26.82 -12.05 -9.66
N GLU A 380 -25.61 -11.97 -10.23
CA GLU A 380 -24.63 -13.05 -10.28
C GLU A 380 -23.36 -12.75 -9.49
N PRO A 381 -22.77 -13.77 -8.83
CA PRO A 381 -21.55 -13.61 -8.07
C PRO A 381 -20.37 -13.30 -8.99
N THR A 382 -19.86 -12.07 -8.89
CA THR A 382 -18.77 -11.60 -9.74
C THR A 382 -17.42 -11.83 -9.06
N THR A 383 -16.45 -12.42 -9.76
CA THR A 383 -15.06 -12.44 -9.29
C THR A 383 -14.33 -11.21 -9.81
N VAL A 384 -13.76 -10.42 -8.91
CA VAL A 384 -12.94 -9.26 -9.20
C VAL A 384 -11.49 -9.58 -8.88
N VAL A 385 -10.61 -9.41 -9.86
CA VAL A 385 -9.16 -9.47 -9.66
C VAL A 385 -8.67 -8.03 -9.51
N TRP A 386 -8.00 -7.73 -8.41
CA TRP A 386 -7.39 -6.43 -8.17
C TRP A 386 -5.88 -6.51 -8.26
N GLU A 387 -5.36 -6.08 -9.41
CA GLU A 387 -3.93 -5.89 -9.65
C GLU A 387 -3.50 -4.52 -9.13
N PHE A 388 -2.42 -4.44 -8.37
CA PHE A 388 -1.79 -3.15 -8.14
C PHE A 388 -0.29 -3.27 -7.89
N PRO A 389 0.52 -2.31 -8.36
CA PRO A 389 1.93 -2.21 -8.00
C PRO A 389 2.05 -1.95 -6.51
N TRP A 390 2.71 -2.87 -5.80
CA TRP A 390 2.91 -2.76 -4.37
C TRP A 390 4.07 -1.80 -4.09
N PHE A 391 3.76 -0.64 -3.53
CA PHE A 391 4.74 0.30 -2.99
C PHE A 391 4.06 1.07 -1.85
N PRO A 392 4.17 0.60 -0.60
CA PRO A 392 3.41 1.20 0.49
C PRO A 392 3.88 2.64 0.74
N ALA A 393 2.91 3.54 0.93
CA ALA A 393 3.17 4.83 1.53
C ALA A 393 3.09 4.69 3.06
N PRO A 394 3.77 5.56 3.83
CA PRO A 394 3.58 5.61 5.28
C PRO A 394 2.09 5.79 5.63
N VAL A 395 1.57 4.95 6.52
CA VAL A 395 0.14 4.87 6.88
C VAL A 395 -0.38 6.16 7.52
N ASN A 396 0.51 6.95 8.11
CA ASN A 396 0.27 8.23 8.76
C ASN A 396 0.13 9.44 7.81
N LYS A 397 0.11 9.25 6.49
CA LYS A 397 -0.07 10.33 5.50
C LYS A 397 -1.55 10.66 5.20
N PRO A 398 -1.87 11.88 4.71
CA PRO A 398 -3.19 12.21 4.14
C PRO A 398 -3.62 11.28 2.99
N THR A 399 -2.70 10.50 2.43
CA THR A 399 -2.92 9.51 1.36
C THR A 399 -3.99 8.47 1.68
N TYR A 400 -4.15 8.08 2.95
CA TYR A 400 -5.13 7.06 3.36
C TYR A 400 -6.41 7.65 3.97
N ARG A 401 -6.51 8.97 4.07
CA ARG A 401 -7.73 9.66 4.52
C ARG A 401 -8.99 9.32 3.69
N PRO A 402 -8.91 9.09 2.36
CA PRO A 402 -10.09 8.72 1.56
C PRO A 402 -10.58 7.28 1.76
N LEU A 403 -9.94 6.45 2.59
CA LEU A 403 -10.44 5.10 2.91
C LEU A 403 -11.88 5.13 3.44
N GLY A 404 -12.27 6.23 4.08
CA GLY A 404 -13.65 6.51 4.45
C GLY A 404 -14.68 6.39 3.35
N GLU A 405 -14.33 6.85 2.15
CA GLU A 405 -15.22 6.87 0.99
C GLU A 405 -15.42 5.46 0.42
N VAL A 406 -14.38 4.61 0.49
CA VAL A 406 -14.45 3.18 0.15
C VAL A 406 -15.51 2.51 1.03
N PHE A 407 -15.41 2.68 2.37
CA PHE A 407 -16.36 2.10 3.32
C PHE A 407 -17.73 2.76 3.29
N THR A 408 -17.82 4.04 2.91
CA THR A 408 -19.11 4.72 2.69
C THR A 408 -19.87 4.06 1.55
N SER A 409 -19.16 3.72 0.49
CA SER A 409 -19.74 3.17 -0.74
C SER A 409 -20.05 1.66 -0.59
N LEU A 410 -19.32 0.95 0.27
CA LEU A 410 -19.60 -0.43 0.67
C LEU A 410 -20.52 -0.55 1.88
N ALA A 411 -21.03 0.56 2.41
CA ALA A 411 -21.81 0.54 3.64
C ALA A 411 -23.00 -0.42 3.49
N PRO A 412 -23.23 -1.29 4.49
CA PRO A 412 -24.40 -2.17 4.52
C PRO A 412 -25.68 -1.36 4.23
N THR A 413 -26.42 -1.70 3.17
CA THR A 413 -27.69 -1.06 2.83
C THR A 413 -28.82 -1.61 3.71
N SER A 414 -29.98 -0.94 3.70
CA SER A 414 -31.20 -1.43 4.34
C SER A 414 -31.52 -2.85 3.86
N GLY A 415 -31.33 -3.85 4.73
CA GLY A 415 -31.50 -5.26 4.41
C GLY A 415 -30.26 -6.13 4.67
N THR A 416 -29.07 -5.53 4.82
CA THR A 416 -27.89 -6.30 5.26
C THR A 416 -28.05 -6.64 6.75
N PRO A 417 -28.05 -7.93 7.15
CA PRO A 417 -28.23 -8.32 8.55
C PRO A 417 -27.02 -7.88 9.37
N LEU A 418 -27.23 -6.83 10.18
CA LEU A 418 -26.32 -6.33 11.19
C LEU A 418 -26.95 -6.56 12.55
N ASP A 419 -26.49 -7.60 13.24
CA ASP A 419 -27.03 -7.98 14.53
C ASP A 419 -26.40 -7.11 15.63
N PRO A 420 -27.20 -6.52 16.53
CA PRO A 420 -26.66 -5.76 17.66
C PRO A 420 -25.92 -6.70 18.61
N LEU A 421 -24.73 -6.30 19.07
CA LEU A 421 -23.97 -7.04 20.08
C LEU A 421 -24.63 -6.97 21.48
N GLY A 422 -25.68 -6.15 21.63
CA GLY A 422 -26.48 -6.09 22.85
C GLY A 422 -25.66 -5.69 24.09
N PRO A 423 -25.72 -6.45 25.20
CA PRO A 423 -24.95 -6.14 26.40
C PRO A 423 -23.45 -6.47 26.30
N MET A 424 -22.99 -7.15 25.24
CA MET A 424 -21.58 -7.55 25.12
C MET A 424 -20.61 -6.35 25.06
N ALA A 425 -21.09 -5.21 24.57
CA ALA A 425 -20.29 -4.00 24.46
C ALA A 425 -21.21 -2.77 24.36
N ARG A 426 -20.96 -1.75 25.17
CA ARG A 426 -21.79 -0.53 25.23
C ARG A 426 -20.91 0.72 25.34
N PHE A 427 -21.37 1.81 24.73
CA PHE A 427 -20.81 3.13 24.96
C PHE A 427 -21.38 3.72 26.26
N PRO A 428 -20.54 4.26 27.15
CA PRO A 428 -21.01 4.85 28.39
C PRO A 428 -21.79 6.15 28.11
N THR A 429 -22.83 6.40 28.90
CA THR A 429 -23.66 7.61 28.76
C THR A 429 -22.97 8.86 29.32
N SER A 430 -21.87 8.70 30.08
CA SER A 430 -21.08 9.78 30.66
C SER A 430 -20.18 10.51 29.66
N ASP A 431 -19.95 9.93 28.49
CA ASP A 431 -19.08 10.51 27.48
C ASP A 431 -19.68 11.77 26.84
N SER A 432 -18.81 12.53 26.17
CA SER A 432 -19.21 13.75 25.47
C SER A 432 -20.15 13.47 24.30
N LEU A 433 -20.05 12.31 23.67
CA LEU A 433 -20.99 11.82 22.67
C LEU A 433 -21.94 10.80 23.31
N ARG A 434 -23.23 11.14 23.32
CA ARG A 434 -24.30 10.34 23.93
C ARG A 434 -25.64 10.67 23.26
N PRO A 435 -26.70 9.87 23.40
CA PRO A 435 -28.01 10.24 22.89
C PRO A 435 -28.44 11.65 23.33
N GLY A 436 -28.99 12.42 22.38
CA GLY A 436 -29.36 13.82 22.53
C GLY A 436 -28.79 14.72 21.42
N GLN A 437 -28.99 16.03 21.58
CA GLN A 437 -28.58 17.03 20.59
C GLN A 437 -27.11 17.45 20.76
N HIS A 438 -26.36 17.44 19.66
CA HIS A 438 -24.96 17.86 19.59
C HIS A 438 -24.78 18.94 18.53
N ARG A 439 -24.28 20.11 18.94
CA ARG A 439 -23.78 21.15 18.01
C ARG A 439 -22.30 20.89 17.78
N LEU A 440 -21.93 20.52 16.55
CA LEU A 440 -20.59 20.01 16.27
C LEU A 440 -19.67 21.12 15.73
N TYR A 441 -18.46 21.14 16.26
CA TYR A 441 -17.36 22.03 15.87
C TYR A 441 -16.12 21.19 15.47
N GLU A 442 -14.98 21.83 15.22
CA GLU A 442 -13.75 21.14 14.79
C GLU A 442 -13.22 20.11 15.79
N ARG A 443 -13.29 20.40 17.11
CA ARG A 443 -12.86 19.47 18.17
C ARG A 443 -13.79 18.25 18.29
N GLY A 444 -15.05 18.39 17.89
CA GLY A 444 -16.05 17.31 17.92
C GLY A 444 -16.46 16.84 19.31
N SER A 445 -17.30 15.81 19.34
CA SER A 445 -17.68 15.01 20.52
C SER A 445 -17.20 13.58 20.32
N SER A 446 -16.79 12.88 21.37
CA SER A 446 -16.39 11.47 21.31
C SER A 446 -16.99 10.62 22.42
N ALA A 447 -17.09 9.32 22.12
CA ALA A 447 -17.40 8.25 23.05
C ALA A 447 -16.39 7.12 22.91
N ARG A 448 -15.97 6.54 24.03
CA ARG A 448 -15.04 5.42 24.10
C ARG A 448 -15.73 4.24 24.74
N LEU A 449 -15.55 3.06 24.17
CA LEU A 449 -16.00 1.82 24.79
C LEU A 449 -15.18 1.56 26.06
N ILE A 450 -15.81 1.71 27.25
CA ILE A 450 -15.28 1.19 28.52
C ILE A 450 -16.41 0.68 29.41
N ASP A 451 -16.50 -0.65 29.45
CA ASP A 451 -16.81 -1.50 30.62
C ASP A 451 -16.33 -2.92 30.23
N GLY A 452 -15.41 -3.52 30.98
CA GLY A 452 -14.81 -4.84 30.72
C GLY A 452 -13.74 -4.91 29.61
N GLY A 453 -13.94 -4.20 28.49
CA GLY A 453 -13.08 -4.22 27.30
C GLY A 453 -13.65 -5.13 26.22
N PHE A 454 -13.90 -4.58 25.02
CA PHE A 454 -14.39 -5.35 23.86
C PHE A 454 -13.27 -5.51 22.84
N PHE A 455 -12.83 -6.74 22.59
CA PHE A 455 -11.82 -7.02 21.58
C PHE A 455 -12.41 -7.68 20.32
N HIS A 456 -11.82 -7.36 19.17
CA HIS A 456 -12.23 -7.88 17.87
C HIS A 456 -11.02 -8.05 16.95
N CYS A 457 -11.18 -8.77 15.84
CA CYS A 457 -10.10 -9.06 14.89
C CYS A 457 -9.68 -7.88 14.00
N GLY A 458 -10.41 -6.76 14.03
CA GLY A 458 -10.17 -5.64 13.12
C GLY A 458 -10.42 -5.94 11.63
N ASP A 459 -11.15 -7.02 11.30
CA ASP A 459 -11.37 -7.50 9.93
C ASP A 459 -12.62 -6.91 9.26
N GLY A 460 -13.20 -5.84 9.83
CA GLY A 460 -14.42 -5.21 9.33
C GLY A 460 -15.69 -6.04 9.53
N SER A 461 -15.67 -7.01 10.45
CA SER A 461 -16.88 -7.76 10.85
C SER A 461 -17.74 -7.04 11.89
N VAL A 462 -17.13 -6.14 12.67
CA VAL A 462 -17.79 -5.32 13.70
C VAL A 462 -17.82 -3.86 13.25
N PHE A 463 -18.93 -3.18 13.52
CA PHE A 463 -19.19 -1.80 13.13
C PHE A 463 -19.72 -0.99 14.31
N VAL A 464 -19.43 0.30 14.31
CA VAL A 464 -20.14 1.30 15.10
C VAL A 464 -21.28 1.87 14.26
N ARG A 465 -22.52 1.74 14.74
CA ARG A 465 -23.71 2.35 14.15
C ARG A 465 -24.16 3.53 14.99
N LEU A 466 -24.16 4.72 14.40
CA LEU A 466 -24.79 5.91 14.96
C LEU A 466 -26.14 6.10 14.29
N THR A 467 -27.21 6.18 15.07
CA THR A 467 -28.58 6.39 14.57
C THR A 467 -29.06 7.77 14.99
N GLY A 468 -29.58 8.56 14.07
CA GLY A 468 -29.99 9.93 14.35
C GLY A 468 -30.25 10.77 13.12
N THR A 469 -30.44 12.07 13.31
CA THR A 469 -30.65 13.02 12.20
C THR A 469 -29.59 14.10 12.21
N VAL A 470 -28.99 14.34 11.05
CA VAL A 470 -28.01 15.41 10.83
C VAL A 470 -28.65 16.55 10.04
N THR A 471 -28.53 17.78 10.54
CA THR A 471 -29.00 19.01 9.88
C THR A 471 -27.89 20.07 9.88
N GLY A 472 -27.99 21.11 9.04
CA GLY A 472 -27.06 22.26 9.07
C GLY A 472 -25.64 22.03 8.53
N GLY A 473 -25.32 20.82 8.05
CA GLY A 473 -24.04 20.44 7.44
C GLY A 473 -23.85 18.92 7.43
N ASP A 474 -22.68 18.47 6.99
CA ASP A 474 -22.28 17.07 7.06
C ASP A 474 -21.42 16.81 8.31
N VAL A 475 -21.46 15.58 8.82
CA VAL A 475 -20.71 15.17 10.02
C VAL A 475 -19.62 14.19 9.63
N LEU A 476 -18.40 14.40 10.12
CA LEU A 476 -17.32 13.44 9.99
C LEU A 476 -17.34 12.52 11.21
N VAL A 477 -17.57 11.23 10.97
CA VAL A 477 -17.53 10.15 11.96
C VAL A 477 -16.18 9.46 11.87
N SER A 478 -15.39 9.51 12.93
CA SER A 478 -14.08 8.85 13.02
C SER A 478 -14.19 7.68 13.99
N THR A 479 -13.92 6.46 13.54
CA THR A 479 -13.71 5.31 14.42
C THR A 479 -12.22 5.08 14.60
N ARG A 480 -11.80 4.77 15.83
CA ARG A 480 -10.42 4.50 16.18
C ARG A 480 -10.34 3.19 16.95
N ALA A 481 -9.44 2.32 16.53
CA ALA A 481 -9.15 1.03 17.14
C ALA A 481 -7.63 0.98 17.43
N GLY A 482 -7.23 1.22 18.69
CA GLY A 482 -5.82 1.43 19.04
C GLY A 482 -5.22 2.69 18.39
N SER A 483 -4.18 2.54 17.56
CA SER A 483 -3.59 3.63 16.75
C SER A 483 -4.32 3.87 15.42
N ASP A 484 -5.14 2.92 15.00
CA ASP A 484 -5.71 2.86 13.66
C ASP A 484 -7.04 3.60 13.61
N ALA A 485 -7.33 4.31 12.52
CA ALA A 485 -8.55 5.10 12.41
C ALA A 485 -9.15 5.15 11.01
N ILE A 486 -10.48 5.14 10.94
CA ILE A 486 -11.28 5.34 9.73
C ILE A 486 -12.20 6.52 9.94
N ASP A 487 -12.11 7.48 9.03
CA ASP A 487 -12.96 8.67 8.96
C ASP A 487 -14.05 8.43 7.89
N ARG A 488 -15.33 8.61 8.20
CA ARG A 488 -16.47 8.47 7.27
C ARG A 488 -17.38 9.70 7.34
N THR A 489 -17.82 10.23 6.21
CA THR A 489 -18.81 11.31 6.19
C THR A 489 -20.22 10.76 6.36
N TRP A 490 -20.93 11.24 7.38
CA TRP A 490 -22.36 11.09 7.59
C TRP A 490 -23.08 12.29 6.96
N ARG A 491 -23.72 12.04 5.81
CA ARG A 491 -24.34 13.09 5.01
C ARG A 491 -25.70 13.49 5.59
N ARG A 492 -26.05 14.77 5.43
CA ARG A 492 -27.38 15.29 5.77
C ARG A 492 -28.49 14.43 5.12
N GLY A 493 -29.52 14.12 5.90
CA GLY A 493 -30.67 13.32 5.45
C GLY A 493 -30.52 11.81 5.58
N GLN A 494 -29.33 11.29 5.92
CA GLN A 494 -29.15 9.88 6.27
C GLN A 494 -29.56 9.64 7.73
N GLY A 495 -30.44 8.66 7.99
CA GLY A 495 -30.92 8.32 9.34
C GLY A 495 -29.93 7.55 10.21
N SER A 496 -28.84 7.06 9.63
CA SER A 496 -27.74 6.42 10.36
C SER A 496 -26.42 6.48 9.60
N ALA A 497 -25.32 6.31 10.34
CA ALA A 497 -23.98 6.08 9.83
C ALA A 497 -23.40 4.79 10.43
N VAL A 498 -22.86 3.92 9.59
CA VAL A 498 -22.28 2.63 10.00
C VAL A 498 -20.80 2.60 9.63
N VAL A 499 -19.91 2.57 10.60
CA VAL A 499 -18.46 2.65 10.34
C VAL A 499 -17.78 1.36 10.83
N PRO A 500 -17.02 0.64 10.00
CA PRO A 500 -16.34 -0.58 10.43
C PRO A 500 -15.21 -0.28 11.41
N LEU A 501 -15.00 -1.19 12.36
CA LEU A 501 -13.81 -1.21 13.20
C LEU A 501 -12.71 -2.00 12.49
N VAL A 502 -11.66 -1.29 12.08
CA VAL A 502 -10.50 -1.85 11.37
C VAL A 502 -9.25 -1.63 12.19
N ALA A 503 -8.48 -2.69 12.39
CA ALA A 503 -7.27 -2.66 13.22
C ALA A 503 -6.21 -3.61 12.66
N SER A 504 -4.95 -3.23 12.83
CA SER A 504 -3.76 -4.04 12.52
C SER A 504 -3.66 -5.30 13.39
N ALA A 505 -4.10 -5.21 14.65
CA ALA A 505 -4.10 -6.28 15.63
C ALA A 505 -5.42 -6.34 16.42
N GLY A 506 -5.56 -7.36 17.27
CA GLY A 506 -6.67 -7.39 18.23
C GLY A 506 -6.52 -6.21 19.19
N THR A 507 -7.55 -5.38 19.31
CA THR A 507 -7.51 -4.21 20.20
C THR A 507 -8.80 -4.11 21.01
N CYS A 508 -8.65 -3.69 22.26
CA CYS A 508 -9.74 -3.37 23.16
C CYS A 508 -10.05 -1.86 23.22
N GLU A 509 -9.17 -1.02 22.70
CA GLU A 509 -9.32 0.44 22.75
C GLU A 509 -10.07 0.93 21.51
N ASN A 510 -11.39 1.07 21.67
CA ASN A 510 -12.29 1.50 20.60
C ASN A 510 -12.95 2.83 20.94
N GLU A 511 -12.76 3.84 20.09
CA GLU A 511 -13.33 5.18 20.22
C GLU A 511 -14.09 5.57 18.95
N VAL A 512 -15.23 6.22 19.12
CA VAL A 512 -15.95 6.91 18.04
C VAL A 512 -15.98 8.41 18.33
N ARG A 513 -15.68 9.21 17.31
CA ARG A 513 -15.70 10.67 17.38
C ARG A 513 -16.54 11.22 16.25
N VAL A 514 -17.31 12.26 16.53
CA VAL A 514 -18.07 13.01 15.53
C VAL A 514 -17.63 14.46 15.54
N ARG A 515 -17.37 15.04 14.37
CA ARG A 515 -16.95 16.45 14.23
C ARG A 515 -17.58 17.09 13.01
N SER A 516 -17.57 18.42 12.94
CA SER A 516 -18.08 19.14 11.76
C SER A 516 -17.25 18.79 10.51
N HIS A 517 -17.95 18.53 9.40
CA HIS A 517 -17.35 18.34 8.07
C HIS A 517 -17.90 19.37 7.08
N GLY A 518 -17.68 20.65 7.40
CA GLY A 518 -18.24 21.76 6.64
C GLY A 518 -19.59 22.21 7.21
N GLY A 519 -19.79 23.53 7.24
CA GLY A 519 -20.97 24.13 7.86
C GLY A 519 -20.96 24.02 9.40
N ARG A 520 -22.16 24.13 9.99
CA ARG A 520 -22.38 24.04 11.44
C ARG A 520 -23.43 22.96 11.71
N PRO A 521 -23.07 21.68 11.57
CA PRO A 521 -24.02 20.61 11.70
C PRO A 521 -24.56 20.48 13.12
N VAL A 522 -25.85 20.19 13.21
CA VAL A 522 -26.54 19.77 14.43
C VAL A 522 -26.90 18.30 14.25
N LEU A 523 -26.37 17.47 15.13
CA LEU A 523 -26.64 16.04 15.20
C LEU A 523 -27.63 15.78 16.33
N GLU A 524 -28.83 15.31 16.00
CA GLU A 524 -29.75 14.72 16.96
C GLU A 524 -29.47 13.21 17.02
N LEU A 525 -28.69 12.77 18.00
CA LEU A 525 -28.25 11.39 18.13
C LEU A 525 -29.26 10.59 18.96
N LEU A 526 -29.78 9.50 18.41
CA LEU A 526 -30.73 8.63 19.09
C LEU A 526 -30.03 7.45 19.79
N ALA A 527 -29.04 6.84 19.13
CA ALA A 527 -28.34 5.67 19.65
C ALA A 527 -26.93 5.53 19.09
N ILE A 528 -26.07 4.85 19.85
CA ILE A 528 -24.74 4.40 19.45
C ILE A 528 -24.65 2.91 19.76
N ASP A 529 -24.61 2.07 18.73
CA ASP A 529 -24.57 0.62 18.86
C ASP A 529 -23.27 0.04 18.29
N LEU A 530 -22.78 -1.03 18.88
CA LEU A 530 -21.93 -1.97 18.17
C LEU A 530 -22.79 -3.04 17.51
N VAL A 531 -22.55 -3.26 16.23
CA VAL A 531 -23.26 -4.24 15.41
C VAL A 531 -22.27 -5.10 14.66
N ALA A 532 -22.65 -6.32 14.32
CA ALA A 532 -21.80 -7.23 13.56
C ALA A 532 -22.53 -7.81 12.36
N ASN A 533 -21.80 -8.03 11.26
CA ASN A 533 -22.28 -8.77 10.09
C ASN A 533 -22.06 -10.28 10.23
N LEU A 534 -22.13 -10.78 11.46
CA LEU A 534 -21.91 -12.18 11.84
C LEU A 534 -23.24 -12.80 12.22
N VAL A 535 -23.28 -14.12 12.33
CA VAL A 535 -24.46 -14.77 12.88
C VAL A 535 -24.28 -14.88 14.39
N LEU A 536 -25.09 -14.15 15.14
CA LEU A 536 -25.04 -14.17 16.61
C LEU A 536 -26.07 -15.11 17.25
N ALA A 537 -26.82 -15.82 16.42
CA ALA A 537 -27.79 -16.82 16.84
C ALA A 537 -27.09 -18.17 17.15
N ASN A 538 -27.78 -19.02 17.92
CA ASN A 538 -27.40 -20.40 18.28
C ASN A 538 -26.04 -20.55 18.98
N ARG A 539 -26.07 -20.87 20.28
CA ARG A 539 -24.88 -20.93 21.14
C ARG A 539 -24.54 -22.38 21.47
N ALA A 540 -23.46 -22.90 20.88
CA ALA A 540 -22.80 -24.08 21.42
C ALA A 540 -21.84 -23.61 22.51
N GLU A 541 -22.34 -23.52 23.74
CA GLU A 541 -21.55 -23.07 24.89
C GLU A 541 -20.66 -24.21 25.39
N VAL A 542 -19.35 -23.94 25.50
CA VAL A 542 -18.42 -24.82 26.20
C VAL A 542 -17.69 -23.99 27.25
N ARG A 543 -17.84 -24.36 28.53
CA ARG A 543 -17.03 -23.80 29.60
C ARG A 543 -15.61 -24.34 29.47
N VAL A 544 -14.63 -23.44 29.50
CA VAL A 544 -13.22 -23.79 29.40
C VAL A 544 -12.71 -24.25 30.76
N SER A 545 -11.78 -25.21 30.78
CA SER A 545 -11.09 -25.64 32.00
C SER A 545 -10.32 -24.48 32.66
N ALA A 546 -10.00 -24.63 33.94
CA ALA A 546 -9.20 -23.64 34.67
C ALA A 546 -7.84 -23.42 33.98
N PRO A 547 -7.25 -22.21 34.06
CA PRO A 547 -5.96 -21.94 33.43
C PRO A 547 -4.85 -22.84 34.00
N GLU A 548 -4.10 -23.46 33.10
CA GLU A 548 -2.90 -24.23 33.42
C GLU A 548 -1.68 -23.30 33.40
N VAL A 549 -0.78 -23.47 34.36
CA VAL A 549 0.49 -22.72 34.40
C VAL A 549 1.45 -23.31 33.37
N THR A 550 2.00 -22.47 32.50
CA THR A 550 2.96 -22.88 31.46
C THR A 550 4.19 -22.00 31.50
N GLY A 551 5.29 -22.49 32.07
CA GLY A 551 6.54 -21.73 32.17
C GLY A 551 6.35 -20.42 32.94
N ASN A 552 6.53 -19.28 32.27
CA ASN A 552 6.33 -17.94 32.80
C ASN A 552 4.93 -17.34 32.50
N GLY A 553 4.00 -18.15 31.99
CA GLY A 553 2.66 -17.72 31.61
C GLY A 553 1.60 -18.75 31.97
N TRP A 554 0.45 -18.62 31.33
CA TRP A 554 -0.68 -19.53 31.50
C TRP A 554 -1.36 -19.84 30.17
N ARG A 555 -2.10 -20.95 30.16
CA ARG A 555 -2.85 -21.42 29.01
C ARG A 555 -4.22 -21.96 29.42
N GLN A 556 -5.22 -21.70 28.60
CA GLN A 556 -6.48 -22.43 28.61
C GLN A 556 -6.74 -22.97 27.21
N SER A 557 -7.28 -24.17 27.10
CA SER A 557 -7.62 -24.75 25.81
C SER A 557 -9.01 -25.39 25.85
N VAL A 558 -9.70 -25.31 24.72
CA VAL A 558 -11.00 -25.95 24.53
C VAL A 558 -11.12 -26.48 23.12
N ARG A 559 -11.78 -27.63 22.99
CA ARG A 559 -12.20 -28.15 21.69
C ARG A 559 -13.70 -27.92 21.52
N LEU A 560 -14.06 -27.19 20.47
CA LEU A 560 -15.43 -26.89 20.12
C LEU A 560 -15.87 -27.81 18.99
N SER A 561 -17.02 -28.46 19.18
CA SER A 561 -17.70 -29.21 18.12
C SER A 561 -18.55 -28.26 17.29
N ALA A 562 -18.50 -28.39 15.96
CA ALA A 562 -19.16 -27.48 15.03
C ALA A 562 -20.02 -28.20 13.97
N PRO A 563 -21.00 -29.07 14.29
CA PRO A 563 -21.78 -29.80 13.28
C PRO A 563 -22.86 -28.90 12.63
N PRO A 564 -23.01 -28.85 11.28
CA PRO A 564 -22.43 -29.73 10.25
C PRO A 564 -21.09 -29.27 9.67
N GLY A 565 -20.51 -28.21 10.21
CA GLY A 565 -19.24 -27.59 9.85
C GLY A 565 -19.28 -26.11 10.19
N VAL A 566 -18.13 -25.51 10.50
CA VAL A 566 -17.98 -24.04 10.61
C VAL A 566 -18.41 -23.39 9.29
N ARG A 567 -19.10 -22.24 9.36
CA ARG A 567 -19.55 -21.46 8.20
C ARG A 567 -18.79 -20.14 8.08
N GLU A 568 -18.85 -19.49 6.91
CA GLU A 568 -18.09 -18.26 6.62
C GLU A 568 -18.43 -17.06 7.54
N ARG A 569 -19.65 -17.04 8.10
CA ARG A 569 -20.15 -15.96 8.99
C ARG A 569 -20.17 -16.35 10.47
N ASP A 570 -19.56 -17.49 10.81
CA ASP A 570 -19.46 -17.95 12.19
C ASP A 570 -18.35 -17.20 12.94
N ALA A 571 -18.53 -17.09 14.24
CA ALA A 571 -17.61 -16.39 15.12
C ALA A 571 -17.48 -17.07 16.49
N LEU A 572 -16.34 -16.85 17.14
CA LEU A 572 -16.15 -17.18 18.54
C LEU A 572 -16.50 -15.97 19.39
N ALA A 573 -17.47 -16.12 20.28
CA ALA A 573 -17.66 -15.21 21.39
C ALA A 573 -16.83 -15.68 22.58
N ILE A 574 -15.96 -14.81 23.08
CA ILE A 574 -15.07 -15.09 24.21
C ILE A 574 -15.45 -14.15 25.34
N ALA A 575 -15.69 -14.73 26.52
CA ALA A 575 -16.01 -14.02 27.74
C ALA A 575 -14.98 -14.40 28.81
N LEU A 576 -14.19 -13.41 29.23
CA LEU A 576 -13.13 -13.56 30.22
C LEU A 576 -13.64 -13.08 31.58
N ASP A 577 -14.19 -13.98 32.39
CA ASP A 577 -14.66 -13.67 33.75
C ASP A 577 -13.48 -13.74 34.73
N TYR A 578 -12.47 -12.91 34.49
CA TYR A 578 -11.20 -12.92 35.21
C TYR A 578 -11.10 -11.78 36.20
N ARG A 579 -10.47 -12.07 37.34
CA ARG A 579 -9.99 -11.09 38.30
C ARG A 579 -8.47 -11.07 38.26
N TRP A 580 -7.89 -9.95 37.84
CA TRP A 580 -6.46 -9.70 37.97
C TRP A 580 -6.17 -8.22 38.23
N PRO A 581 -5.05 -7.90 38.93
CA PRO A 581 -4.58 -6.54 39.05
C PRO A 581 -3.88 -6.08 37.76
N GLY A 582 -4.28 -4.92 37.26
CA GLY A 582 -3.65 -4.27 36.11
C GLY A 582 -4.09 -4.80 34.75
N ARG A 583 -3.37 -4.38 33.72
CA ARG A 583 -3.60 -4.76 32.33
C ARG A 583 -2.71 -5.96 31.98
N ARG A 584 -3.23 -6.92 31.22
CA ARG A 584 -2.52 -8.16 30.82
C ARG A 584 -2.67 -8.44 29.34
N SER A 585 -1.61 -8.95 28.70
CA SER A 585 -1.65 -9.41 27.32
C SER A 585 -2.40 -10.73 27.18
N LEU A 586 -3.17 -10.87 26.09
CA LEU A 586 -3.82 -12.12 25.71
C LEU A 586 -3.51 -12.45 24.26
N ILE A 587 -3.12 -13.69 24.03
CA ILE A 587 -3.00 -14.28 22.71
C ILE A 587 -4.13 -15.30 22.56
N VAL A 588 -4.95 -15.14 21.54
CA VAL A 588 -5.95 -16.14 21.14
C VAL A 588 -5.43 -16.90 19.94
N HIS A 589 -5.34 -18.22 20.06
CA HIS A 589 -4.84 -19.11 19.03
C HIS A 589 -5.92 -20.11 18.63
N VAL A 590 -6.26 -20.19 17.35
CA VAL A 590 -7.31 -21.09 16.83
C VAL A 590 -6.73 -21.97 15.74
N THR A 591 -7.00 -23.27 15.85
CA THR A 591 -6.48 -24.31 14.95
C THR A 591 -7.53 -25.36 14.66
N THR A 592 -7.37 -26.07 13.55
CA THR A 592 -8.12 -27.29 13.26
C THR A 592 -7.22 -28.24 12.47
N PRO A 593 -7.24 -29.55 12.74
CA PRO A 593 -6.49 -30.52 11.95
C PRO A 593 -7.19 -30.87 10.62
N GLU A 594 -8.45 -30.46 10.45
CA GLU A 594 -9.32 -30.95 9.37
C GLU A 594 -9.26 -30.11 8.09
N VAL A 595 -8.88 -28.84 8.23
CA VAL A 595 -8.76 -27.90 7.12
C VAL A 595 -7.30 -27.46 7.01
N ALA A 596 -6.73 -27.57 5.80
CA ALA A 596 -5.38 -27.10 5.52
C ALA A 596 -5.32 -25.57 5.52
N SER A 597 -5.29 -24.97 6.71
CA SER A 597 -5.14 -23.53 6.93
C SER A 597 -4.10 -23.26 8.02
N SER A 598 -3.37 -22.16 7.89
CA SER A 598 -2.44 -21.74 8.94
C SER A 598 -3.23 -21.46 10.24
N PRO A 599 -2.63 -21.74 11.42
CA PRO A 599 -3.19 -21.30 12.69
C PRO A 599 -3.50 -19.81 12.68
N MET A 600 -4.60 -19.41 13.30
CA MET A 600 -4.92 -17.99 13.49
C MET A 600 -4.48 -17.57 14.89
N THR A 601 -3.69 -16.50 14.96
CA THR A 601 -3.20 -15.94 16.23
C THR A 601 -3.57 -14.47 16.31
N TRP A 602 -4.25 -14.06 17.37
CA TRP A 602 -4.57 -12.66 17.65
C TRP A 602 -3.91 -12.23 18.95
N ASN A 603 -3.02 -11.25 18.86
CA ASN A 603 -2.54 -10.52 20.02
C ASN A 603 -3.56 -9.42 20.32
N VAL A 604 -4.29 -9.57 21.43
CA VAL A 604 -5.36 -8.66 21.84
C VAL A 604 -4.82 -7.47 22.64
N GLY A 605 -3.54 -7.51 23.01
CA GLY A 605 -2.93 -6.49 23.87
C GLY A 605 -3.51 -6.51 25.28
N GLU A 606 -3.49 -5.35 25.91
CA GLU A 606 -3.74 -5.16 27.34
C GLU A 606 -5.24 -5.14 27.71
N LEU A 607 -5.73 -6.22 28.33
CA LEU A 607 -7.12 -6.39 28.74
C LEU A 607 -7.39 -5.98 30.19
N ARG A 608 -8.64 -5.55 30.47
CA ARG A 608 -9.19 -5.37 31.81
C ARG A 608 -10.00 -6.62 32.23
N ALA A 609 -10.35 -6.70 33.52
CA ALA A 609 -11.27 -7.71 34.04
C ALA A 609 -12.61 -7.68 33.28
N ASP A 610 -13.28 -8.83 33.16
CA ASP A 610 -14.60 -9.00 32.51
C ASP A 610 -14.64 -8.69 30.99
N ALA A 611 -13.50 -8.75 30.31
CA ALA A 611 -13.43 -8.51 28.87
C ALA A 611 -14.27 -9.49 28.05
N ARG A 612 -14.85 -8.99 26.97
CA ARG A 612 -15.60 -9.75 25.97
C ARG A 612 -14.95 -9.58 24.61
N GLY A 613 -15.06 -10.57 23.75
CA GLY A 613 -14.54 -10.44 22.41
C GLY A 613 -15.26 -11.29 21.39
N LEU A 614 -15.12 -10.87 20.14
CA LEU A 614 -15.72 -11.53 18.99
C LEU A 614 -14.64 -11.75 17.93
N ILE A 615 -14.37 -13.02 17.64
CA ILE A 615 -13.32 -13.43 16.70
C ILE A 615 -13.95 -14.19 15.53
N THR A 616 -13.66 -13.78 14.30
CA THR A 616 -14.19 -14.46 13.11
C THR A 616 -13.45 -15.78 12.86
N VAL A 617 -14.21 -16.85 12.61
CA VAL A 617 -13.64 -18.20 12.34
C VAL A 617 -14.01 -18.76 10.98
N GLY A 618 -14.66 -17.96 10.13
CA GLY A 618 -15.06 -18.37 8.78
C GLY A 618 -13.93 -18.89 7.89
N ARG A 619 -12.65 -18.60 8.20
CA ARG A 619 -11.50 -19.21 7.51
C ARG A 619 -11.44 -20.74 7.66
N PHE A 620 -12.00 -21.28 8.73
CA PHE A 620 -12.07 -22.71 8.99
C PHE A 620 -13.36 -23.33 8.46
N ALA A 621 -14.06 -22.67 7.51
CA ALA A 621 -15.31 -23.18 6.97
C ALA A 621 -15.18 -24.63 6.49
N GLY A 622 -16.13 -25.48 6.90
CA GLY A 622 -16.13 -26.93 6.67
C GLY A 622 -15.50 -27.76 7.79
N ALA A 623 -14.70 -27.17 8.69
CA ALA A 623 -14.18 -27.87 9.86
C ALA A 623 -15.31 -28.29 10.80
N GLN A 624 -15.28 -29.54 11.25
CA GLN A 624 -16.20 -30.12 12.23
C GLN A 624 -15.75 -29.83 13.66
N SER A 625 -14.48 -29.49 13.88
CA SER A 625 -13.97 -29.10 15.18
C SER A 625 -12.96 -27.96 15.12
N LEU A 626 -12.96 -27.12 16.16
CA LEU A 626 -11.99 -26.06 16.40
C LEU A 626 -11.29 -26.28 17.73
N HIS A 627 -9.97 -26.16 17.74
CA HIS A 627 -9.18 -26.08 18.95
C HIS A 627 -8.81 -24.62 19.21
N VAL A 628 -9.36 -24.07 20.29
CA VAL A 628 -9.16 -22.69 20.71
C VAL A 628 -8.30 -22.69 21.95
N GLU A 629 -7.25 -21.88 21.93
CA GLU A 629 -6.29 -21.77 23.00
C GLU A 629 -6.08 -20.30 23.37
N LEU A 630 -6.26 -19.98 24.65
CA LEU A 630 -5.99 -18.67 25.23
C LEU A 630 -4.64 -18.75 25.95
N ARG A 631 -3.74 -17.82 25.68
CA ARG A 631 -2.43 -17.72 26.35
C ARG A 631 -2.21 -16.32 26.90
N GLY A 632 -1.60 -16.22 28.07
CA GLY A 632 -1.16 -14.94 28.63
C GLY A 632 0.15 -15.07 29.39
N GLU A 633 0.79 -13.94 29.64
CA GLU A 633 2.02 -13.86 30.42
C GLU A 633 1.76 -13.62 31.91
N GLY A 634 2.64 -14.15 32.76
CA GLY A 634 2.54 -14.01 34.21
C GLY A 634 1.65 -15.07 34.88
N PRO A 635 1.25 -14.84 36.14
CA PRO A 635 0.45 -15.81 36.88
C PRO A 635 -0.94 -16.00 36.25
N PRO A 636 -1.53 -17.20 36.35
CA PRO A 636 -2.86 -17.47 35.80
C PRO A 636 -3.92 -16.58 36.45
N PRO A 637 -4.94 -16.13 35.70
CA PRO A 637 -6.08 -15.40 36.25
C PRO A 637 -6.85 -16.23 37.29
N GLU A 638 -7.42 -15.55 38.28
CA GLU A 638 -8.51 -16.11 39.07
C GLU A 638 -9.82 -15.95 38.31
N GLY A 639 -10.45 -17.06 37.91
CA GLY A 639 -11.73 -17.05 37.21
C GLY A 639 -11.81 -18.09 36.08
N THR A 640 -12.86 -17.98 35.27
CA THR A 640 -13.11 -18.90 34.15
C THR A 640 -13.32 -18.13 32.85
N SER A 641 -12.96 -18.76 31.74
CA SER A 641 -13.36 -18.27 30.42
C SER A 641 -14.57 -19.04 29.92
N ARG A 642 -15.46 -18.35 29.23
CA ARG A 642 -16.52 -18.95 28.44
C ARG A 642 -16.23 -18.68 26.97
N ILE A 643 -16.24 -19.74 26.17
CA ILE A 643 -16.04 -19.65 24.73
C ILE A 643 -17.25 -20.29 24.06
N GLU A 644 -17.92 -19.52 23.22
CA GLU A 644 -19.11 -19.94 22.49
C GLU A 644 -18.81 -19.86 20.99
N LEU A 645 -19.13 -20.92 20.26
CA LEU A 645 -19.23 -20.84 18.81
C LEU A 645 -20.63 -20.32 18.45
N LEU A 646 -20.66 -19.18 17.76
CA LEU A 646 -21.87 -18.55 17.24
C LEU A 646 -22.03 -18.94 15.77
N SER A 647 -23.16 -19.57 15.43
CA SER A 647 -23.42 -20.11 14.10
C SER A 647 -24.89 -19.97 13.71
N ALA A 648 -25.16 -19.78 12.42
CA ALA A 648 -26.55 -19.73 11.95
C ALA A 648 -27.34 -20.99 12.34
N PRO A 649 -28.62 -20.85 12.77
CA PRO A 649 -29.51 -22.00 12.90
C PRO A 649 -29.58 -22.77 11.57
N ARG A 650 -29.90 -24.06 11.69
CA ARG A 650 -29.98 -24.97 10.55
C ARG A 650 -31.09 -24.60 9.59
#